data_AF-A0AAD8CWF0-F1
#
_entry.id   AF-A0AAD8CWF0-F1
#
_cell.length_a   1.000
_cell.length_b   1.000
_cell.length_c   1.000
_cell.angle_alpha   90.00
_cell.angle_beta   90.00
_cell.angle_gamma   90.00
#
_symmetry.space_group_name_H-M   'P 1'
#
loop_
_entity.id
_entity.type
_entity.pdbx_description
1 polymer ?
#
loop_
_entity_poly.entity_id
_entity_poly.type
_entity_poly.pdbx_seq_one_letter_code
_entity_poly.pdbx_strand_id
1 'polypeptide(L)'
;MAQFLQCGTCFCDITSPKLLSCLHSICQTCLKDQDGCHVVTCPTCHQPTEKAEVKDNKLLSDLQSKLDILKQIARGSDLSCSCCNFSARSMCFECEKFLCQKCFEAHQVFIAKDSHSVESLESLKVMSFQEFLATARKKRLPYCPDHDKQAISIFCRTCSKSICTTCTVLMHKPPDHEYRDIKQEAQEQKDNLAKMCTELCKKEDAFEEILKKLLNLKGDHQSRMKELKEQIKVSVKEAVRKVKQKGQALLKELEGIHKGMDAKMSKNLLHMEDVQKRIEGSKDLLENMIKYATDEEVMEMQKFVKSSLQQLRRSKPGNADALDFTVEFKKTDLEPLNLLGSLVVHKDMVTETNLVQTEFNLLSTTTQQLLPVFSQNHSSHGSTTTQQPLPVFSQHHSSHGSTTTQQPLPVFSWVHHNPTAPSSLLTAPFFSQASTLIKIKRERQDDEDIKPGTFLASELPPKRPYKPSLEKLGVSPASLNALPPNVGQKTADDSLLDYSDDECEETQSVVSGMMENKENTGDSLNSKESDKGTPLLECAGCLPSPAPAADQHIPVEDHSIVFFDLETTGLGSKCDIIQLSAACMEKTFNVYMVPRTPIVKGASAVTGFTVRRHKLYLHHHPVQTKTHRDCLMSFLAFLRALDRPLLAGHNIKRFDCPILARVLEEFQLNEEFKLLVSGFLDTLILSKDLLQNTGIKSFKQENLVKELLKKSYPAHNALEDVKALQDLYSALRPTPAQITSHLFTLDHMESHTSLQPLVEGKAISKTTAQKLARLGFNFEKMKRCHLQNPSEGLRQFLEPLKEELKNSMFTKTVDKICAFFKIEQ
;
A
#
# COMPACT_ATOMS: atom_id res chain seq x y z
N MET A 1 17.10 5.56 41.37
CA MET A 1 17.18 4.19 41.94
C MET A 1 17.44 3.20 40.79
N ALA A 2 17.54 1.90 41.06
CA ALA A 2 17.87 0.90 40.04
C ALA A 2 16.71 0.68 39.04
N GLN A 3 16.84 1.20 37.81
CA GLN A 3 15.83 1.03 36.76
C GLN A 3 15.56 -0.44 36.40
N PHE A 4 16.55 -1.33 36.55
CA PHE A 4 16.38 -2.78 36.29
C PHE A 4 15.43 -3.49 37.27
N LEU A 5 15.01 -2.83 38.36
CA LEU A 5 13.99 -3.31 39.29
C LEU A 5 12.59 -2.72 39.01
N GLN A 6 12.42 -1.95 37.93
CA GLN A 6 11.12 -1.44 37.51
C GLN A 6 10.48 -2.40 36.48
N CYS A 7 9.17 -2.62 36.59
CA CYS A 7 8.43 -3.40 35.62
C CYS A 7 8.28 -2.65 34.30
N GLY A 8 8.67 -3.25 33.17
CA GLY A 8 8.52 -2.68 31.81
C GLY A 8 7.07 -2.61 31.28
N THR A 9 6.10 -2.31 32.15
CA THR A 9 4.66 -2.22 31.83
C THR A 9 3.95 -1.23 32.74
N CYS A 10 4.07 -1.36 34.08
CA CYS A 10 3.53 -0.38 35.03
C CYS A 10 4.56 0.66 35.53
N PHE A 11 5.85 0.47 35.21
CA PHE A 11 6.98 1.33 35.59
C PHE A 11 7.21 1.49 37.11
N CYS A 12 6.44 0.81 37.95
CA CYS A 12 6.65 0.69 39.40
C CYS A 12 7.76 -0.33 39.75
N ASP A 13 8.19 -0.34 41.02
CA ASP A 13 8.95 -1.44 41.64
C ASP A 13 8.32 -2.82 41.28
N ILE A 14 9.14 -3.77 40.84
CA ILE A 14 8.64 -5.04 40.29
C ILE A 14 8.17 -6.01 41.39
N THR A 15 6.93 -6.46 41.30
CA THR A 15 6.26 -7.31 42.31
C THR A 15 5.88 -8.67 41.73
N SER A 16 6.23 -9.75 42.44
CA SER A 16 6.13 -11.14 41.95
C SER A 16 6.63 -11.29 40.50
N PRO A 17 7.93 -11.00 40.24
CA PRO A 17 8.47 -10.91 38.88
C PRO A 17 8.48 -12.27 38.18
N LYS A 18 7.80 -12.35 37.03
CA LYS A 18 7.84 -13.50 36.11
C LYS A 18 8.81 -13.22 34.98
N LEU A 19 9.63 -14.21 34.63
CA LEU A 19 10.56 -14.23 33.50
C LEU A 19 9.92 -14.95 32.32
N LEU A 20 9.94 -14.30 31.16
CA LEU A 20 9.43 -14.79 29.88
C LEU A 20 10.55 -15.45 29.04
N SER A 21 10.19 -16.24 28.02
CA SER A 21 11.17 -16.83 27.09
C SER A 21 11.94 -15.76 26.29
N CYS A 22 11.32 -14.59 26.06
CA CYS A 22 11.96 -13.40 25.50
C CYS A 22 12.82 -12.59 26.50
N LEU A 23 13.21 -13.20 27.63
CA LEU A 23 14.05 -12.68 28.72
C LEU A 23 13.52 -11.43 29.47
N HIS A 24 12.42 -10.83 29.03
CA HIS A 24 11.76 -9.76 29.76
C HIS A 24 11.20 -10.25 31.11
N SER A 25 11.24 -9.38 32.12
CA SER A 25 10.71 -9.67 33.45
C SER A 25 9.62 -8.66 33.85
N ILE A 26 8.48 -9.17 34.28
CA ILE A 26 7.22 -8.41 34.40
C ILE A 26 6.48 -8.84 35.66
N CYS A 27 5.78 -7.93 36.35
CA CYS A 27 4.95 -8.29 37.50
C CYS A 27 3.89 -9.32 37.11
N GLN A 28 3.61 -10.30 37.98
CA GLN A 28 2.51 -11.26 37.77
C GLN A 28 1.15 -10.59 37.49
N THR A 29 0.91 -9.41 38.05
CA THR A 29 -0.32 -8.60 37.85
C THR A 29 -0.31 -7.75 36.58
N CYS A 30 0.85 -7.55 35.95
CA CYS A 30 1.00 -6.80 34.69
C CYS A 30 1.03 -7.72 33.46
N LEU A 31 1.34 -9.00 33.66
CA LEU A 31 0.99 -10.05 32.71
C LEU A 31 -0.54 -10.21 32.69
N LYS A 32 -1.17 -9.69 31.65
CA LYS A 32 -2.58 -9.95 31.36
C LYS A 32 -2.73 -11.41 30.95
N ASP A 33 -2.99 -12.28 31.92
CA ASP A 33 -3.42 -13.63 31.61
C ASP A 33 -4.83 -13.60 31.01
N GLN A 34 -5.07 -14.45 30.01
CA GLN A 34 -6.40 -14.75 29.49
C GLN A 34 -6.71 -16.18 29.90
N ASP A 35 -7.72 -16.35 30.76
CA ASP A 35 -8.15 -17.65 31.26
C ASP A 35 -8.47 -18.59 30.08
N GLY A 36 -7.91 -19.81 30.14
CA GLY A 36 -7.99 -20.80 29.07
C GLY A 36 -6.89 -20.72 28.00
N CYS A 37 -6.11 -19.64 27.90
CA CYS A 37 -4.95 -19.60 26.99
C CYS A 37 -3.76 -20.38 27.57
N HIS A 38 -2.99 -21.09 26.74
CA HIS A 38 -1.73 -21.75 27.13
C HIS A 38 -0.48 -20.88 26.94
N VAL A 39 -0.63 -19.69 26.36
CA VAL A 39 0.46 -18.77 25.98
C VAL A 39 0.21 -17.39 26.59
N VAL A 40 1.27 -16.75 27.06
CA VAL A 40 1.25 -15.33 27.46
C VAL A 40 2.10 -14.51 26.49
N THR A 41 1.64 -13.32 26.13
CA THR A 41 2.36 -12.41 25.22
C THR A 41 3.11 -11.35 26.02
N CYS A 42 4.39 -11.11 25.69
CA CYS A 42 5.16 -10.04 26.30
C CYS A 42 4.61 -8.65 25.89
N PRO A 43 4.12 -7.80 26.82
CA PRO A 43 3.67 -6.44 26.48
C PRO A 43 4.82 -5.51 26.02
N THR A 44 6.09 -5.86 26.26
CA THR A 44 7.25 -5.01 25.91
C THR A 44 7.80 -5.30 24.50
N CYS A 45 7.75 -6.55 24.04
CA CYS A 45 8.32 -6.95 22.72
C CYS A 45 7.41 -7.86 21.88
N HIS A 46 6.18 -8.10 22.33
CA HIS A 46 5.12 -8.88 21.66
C HIS A 46 5.44 -10.35 21.32
N GLN A 47 6.59 -10.86 21.76
CA GLN A 47 6.92 -12.28 21.68
C GLN A 47 6.00 -13.13 22.57
N PRO A 48 5.50 -14.29 22.09
CA PRO A 48 4.80 -15.27 22.91
C PRO A 48 5.76 -16.09 23.80
N THR A 49 5.25 -16.54 24.95
CA THR A 49 5.90 -17.51 25.85
C THR A 49 4.85 -18.51 26.31
N GLU A 50 5.15 -19.81 26.28
CA GLU A 50 4.22 -20.81 26.82
C GLU A 50 4.15 -20.71 28.35
N LYS A 51 2.96 -20.88 28.95
CA LYS A 51 2.77 -20.78 30.41
C LYS A 51 3.67 -21.75 31.21
N ALA A 52 4.07 -22.88 30.62
CA ALA A 52 4.99 -23.83 31.23
C ALA A 52 6.47 -23.35 31.23
N GLU A 53 6.83 -22.41 30.34
CA GLU A 53 8.16 -21.80 30.28
C GLU A 53 8.32 -20.61 31.23
N VAL A 54 7.21 -19.95 31.59
CA VAL A 54 7.18 -18.79 32.49
C VAL A 54 7.69 -19.20 33.87
N LYS A 55 8.77 -18.54 34.32
CA LYS A 55 9.46 -18.87 35.59
C LYS A 55 9.45 -17.68 36.54
N ASP A 56 9.47 -17.92 37.84
CA ASP A 56 9.69 -16.85 38.82
C ASP A 56 11.13 -16.33 38.70
N ASN A 57 11.29 -15.02 38.48
CA ASN A 57 12.60 -14.39 38.46
C ASN A 57 13.12 -14.21 39.89
N LYS A 58 13.66 -15.31 40.44
CA LYS A 58 14.19 -15.37 41.81
C LYS A 58 15.26 -14.30 42.07
N LEU A 59 16.09 -13.96 41.07
CA LEU A 59 17.11 -12.91 41.18
C LEU A 59 16.48 -11.53 41.43
N LEU A 60 15.49 -11.12 40.62
CA LEU A 60 14.79 -9.85 40.81
C LEU A 60 13.96 -9.86 42.09
N SER A 61 13.28 -10.97 42.42
CA SER A 61 12.51 -11.08 43.67
C SER A 61 13.39 -10.92 44.92
N ASP A 62 14.59 -11.50 44.93
CA ASP A 62 15.52 -11.39 46.05
C ASP A 62 16.22 -10.02 46.10
N LEU A 63 16.46 -9.38 44.95
CA LEU A 63 16.97 -8.01 44.89
C LEU A 63 15.92 -6.99 45.36
N GLN A 64 14.66 -7.14 44.94
CA GLN A 64 13.56 -6.28 45.37
C GLN A 64 13.32 -6.40 46.89
N SER A 65 13.21 -7.63 47.41
CA SER A 65 13.08 -7.90 48.85
C SER A 65 14.15 -7.16 49.68
N LYS A 66 15.40 -7.17 49.22
CA LYS A 66 16.51 -6.51 49.93
C LYS A 66 16.52 -5.00 49.72
N LEU A 67 16.06 -4.51 48.56
CA LEU A 67 15.83 -3.09 48.34
C LEU A 67 14.72 -2.54 49.25
N ASP A 68 13.64 -3.30 49.45
CA ASP A 68 12.51 -2.87 50.26
C ASP A 68 12.84 -2.85 51.76
N ILE A 69 13.69 -3.78 52.23
CA ILE A 69 14.28 -3.71 53.58
C ILE A 69 15.15 -2.45 53.72
N LEU A 70 16.00 -2.13 52.73
CA LEU A 70 16.83 -0.92 52.79
C LEU A 70 15.98 0.37 52.72
N LYS A 71 14.89 0.38 51.92
CA LYS A 71 13.89 1.48 51.92
C LYS A 71 13.23 1.64 53.29
N GLN A 72 12.89 0.55 53.99
CA GLN A 72 12.34 0.62 55.36
C GLN A 72 13.35 1.23 56.35
N ILE A 73 14.61 0.80 56.29
CA ILE A 73 15.71 1.33 57.13
C ILE A 73 15.93 2.82 56.86
N ALA A 74 16.00 3.23 55.59
CA ALA A 74 16.22 4.62 55.17
C ALA A 74 15.04 5.55 55.52
N ARG A 75 13.80 5.07 55.49
CA ARG A 75 12.59 5.85 55.87
C ARG A 75 12.56 6.25 57.35
N GLY A 76 13.34 5.59 58.21
CA GLY A 76 13.53 6.01 59.60
C GLY A 76 12.30 5.91 60.51
N SER A 77 11.24 5.21 60.08
CA SER A 77 10.10 4.83 60.92
C SER A 77 10.57 4.03 62.15
N ASP A 78 9.76 3.97 63.21
CA ASP A 78 10.01 3.11 64.38
C ASP A 78 9.93 1.62 63.99
N LEU A 79 11.02 1.10 63.43
CA LEU A 79 11.17 -0.32 63.10
C LEU A 79 11.06 -1.13 64.38
N SER A 80 10.03 -1.96 64.47
CA SER A 80 9.77 -2.74 65.68
C SER A 80 10.58 -4.03 65.70
N CYS A 81 10.98 -4.44 66.90
CA CYS A 81 11.69 -5.69 67.13
C CYS A 81 10.77 -6.88 66.80
N SER A 82 11.19 -7.73 65.88
CA SER A 82 10.42 -8.88 65.37
C SER A 82 10.13 -9.97 66.42
N CYS A 83 10.58 -9.79 67.67
CA CYS A 83 10.38 -10.69 68.80
C CYS A 83 9.53 -10.10 69.94
N CYS A 84 9.38 -8.77 70.03
CA CYS A 84 8.71 -8.12 71.18
C CYS A 84 8.06 -6.76 70.86
N ASN A 85 8.05 -6.33 69.59
CA ASN A 85 7.43 -5.12 69.05
C ASN A 85 7.90 -3.75 69.62
N PHE A 86 8.84 -3.72 70.57
CA PHE A 86 9.54 -2.49 70.99
C PHE A 86 10.53 -2.00 69.92
N SER A 87 10.89 -0.71 69.93
CA SER A 87 11.85 -0.09 68.99
C SER A 87 13.15 -0.89 68.83
N ALA A 88 13.50 -1.22 67.59
CA ALA A 88 14.70 -1.96 67.21
C ALA A 88 15.92 -1.03 67.09
N ARG A 89 17.11 -1.63 67.19
CA ARG A 89 18.41 -0.94 67.03
C ARG A 89 19.36 -1.64 66.06
N SER A 90 19.14 -2.92 65.77
CA SER A 90 19.98 -3.71 64.88
C SER A 90 19.16 -4.66 64.00
N MET A 91 19.78 -5.18 62.95
CA MET A 91 19.21 -6.20 62.06
C MET A 91 20.14 -7.42 61.99
N CYS A 92 19.58 -8.61 62.18
CA CYS A 92 20.28 -9.88 61.89
C CYS A 92 19.99 -10.33 60.45
N PHE A 93 21.03 -10.61 59.68
CA PHE A 93 20.91 -10.93 58.25
C PHE A 93 20.49 -12.37 57.97
N GLU A 94 20.92 -13.33 58.78
CA GLU A 94 20.58 -14.75 58.59
C GLU A 94 19.10 -14.99 58.94
N CYS A 95 18.62 -14.37 60.03
CA CYS A 95 17.22 -14.41 60.43
C CYS A 95 16.32 -13.45 59.63
N GLU A 96 16.88 -12.42 58.98
CA GLU A 96 16.15 -11.29 58.40
C GLU A 96 15.17 -10.63 59.40
N LYS A 97 15.63 -10.39 60.63
CA LYS A 97 14.82 -9.82 61.72
C LYS A 97 15.45 -8.56 62.29
N PHE A 98 14.60 -7.59 62.64
CA PHE A 98 14.96 -6.41 63.42
C PHE A 98 14.92 -6.74 64.91
N LEU A 99 15.92 -6.27 65.67
CA LEU A 99 16.10 -6.60 67.08
C LEU A 99 16.28 -5.33 67.92
N CYS A 100 15.57 -5.26 69.04
CA CYS A 100 15.91 -4.32 70.12
C CYS A 100 17.08 -4.87 70.95
N GLN A 101 17.74 -4.01 71.74
CA GLN A 101 18.94 -4.35 72.51
C GLN A 101 18.81 -5.67 73.30
N LYS A 102 17.75 -5.82 74.10
CA LYS A 102 17.50 -7.03 74.92
C LYS A 102 17.28 -8.29 74.09
N CYS A 103 16.65 -8.17 72.92
CA CYS A 103 16.43 -9.31 72.03
C CYS A 103 17.68 -9.67 71.22
N PHE A 104 18.55 -8.69 70.93
CA PHE A 104 19.87 -8.93 70.36
C PHE A 104 20.79 -9.67 71.34
N GLU A 105 20.86 -9.21 72.60
CA GLU A 105 21.63 -9.87 73.67
C GLU A 105 21.18 -11.33 73.87
N ALA A 106 19.86 -11.57 73.97
CA ALA A 106 19.31 -12.92 74.05
C ALA A 106 19.63 -13.76 72.79
N HIS A 107 19.49 -13.18 71.59
CA HIS A 107 19.79 -13.85 70.32
C HIS A 107 21.26 -14.28 70.25
N GLN A 108 22.20 -13.43 70.67
CA GLN A 108 23.62 -13.77 70.73
C GLN A 108 23.89 -14.96 71.67
N VAL A 109 23.23 -15.02 72.84
CA VAL A 109 23.41 -16.13 73.79
C VAL A 109 22.88 -17.46 73.23
N PHE A 110 21.69 -17.46 72.63
CA PHE A 110 21.10 -18.69 72.07
C PHE A 110 21.78 -19.19 70.80
N ILE A 111 22.29 -18.27 69.96
CA ILE A 111 22.84 -18.55 68.61
C ILE A 111 24.38 -18.41 68.58
N ALA A 112 25.02 -18.46 69.75
CA ALA A 112 26.47 -18.27 69.93
C ALA A 112 27.35 -19.23 69.10
N LYS A 113 26.81 -20.40 68.71
CA LYS A 113 27.53 -21.41 67.91
C LYS A 113 27.47 -21.17 66.40
N ASP A 114 26.44 -20.47 65.92
CA ASP A 114 26.14 -20.34 64.48
C ASP A 114 26.63 -19.00 63.89
N SER A 115 27.09 -18.07 64.75
CA SER A 115 27.82 -16.85 64.38
C SER A 115 27.05 -15.83 63.50
N HIS A 116 25.75 -15.63 63.74
CA HIS A 116 24.92 -14.72 62.95
C HIS A 116 25.51 -13.29 62.83
N SER A 117 25.45 -12.72 61.63
CA SER A 117 25.88 -11.37 61.30
C SER A 117 24.78 -10.38 61.69
N VAL A 118 25.14 -9.37 62.48
CA VAL A 118 24.21 -8.34 62.95
C VAL A 118 24.87 -6.98 62.82
N GLU A 119 24.15 -6.01 62.24
CA GLU A 119 24.60 -4.62 62.06
C GLU A 119 23.60 -3.63 62.69
N SER A 120 24.04 -2.42 63.03
CA SER A 120 23.18 -1.39 63.63
C SER A 120 22.32 -0.69 62.57
N LEU A 121 21.11 -0.25 62.93
CA LEU A 121 20.25 0.50 62.01
C LEU A 121 20.87 1.87 61.62
N GLU A 122 21.79 2.39 62.43
CA GLU A 122 22.54 3.61 62.14
C GLU A 122 23.60 3.39 61.05
N SER A 123 24.36 2.28 61.09
CA SER A 123 25.29 1.93 60.01
C SER A 123 24.54 1.60 58.73
N LEU A 124 23.45 0.82 58.82
CA LEU A 124 22.67 0.40 57.66
C LEU A 124 21.94 1.56 56.94
N LYS A 125 21.69 2.69 57.61
CA LYS A 125 21.13 3.91 57.00
C LYS A 125 22.09 4.64 56.07
N VAL A 126 23.41 4.48 56.26
CA VAL A 126 24.45 5.18 55.46
C VAL A 126 25.13 4.30 54.43
N MET A 127 24.89 2.98 54.45
CA MET A 127 25.42 2.04 53.44
C MET A 127 24.72 2.19 52.09
N SER A 128 25.49 2.03 51.01
CA SER A 128 24.91 1.88 49.67
C SER A 128 24.17 0.55 49.51
N PHE A 129 23.27 0.47 48.53
CA PHE A 129 22.56 -0.77 48.21
C PHE A 129 23.50 -1.94 47.86
N GLN A 130 24.66 -1.65 47.26
CA GLN A 130 25.64 -2.68 46.90
C GLN A 130 26.37 -3.25 48.12
N GLU A 131 26.74 -2.40 49.09
CA GLU A 131 27.35 -2.83 50.36
C GLU A 131 26.36 -3.58 51.24
N PHE A 132 25.10 -3.10 51.30
CA PHE A 132 24.01 -3.77 51.99
C PHE A 132 23.76 -5.16 51.41
N LEU A 133 23.68 -5.30 50.08
CA LEU A 133 23.55 -6.60 49.39
C LEU A 133 24.75 -7.52 49.64
N ALA A 134 25.97 -6.98 49.64
CA ALA A 134 27.19 -7.76 49.88
C ALA A 134 27.20 -8.36 51.30
N THR A 135 26.73 -7.62 52.30
CA THR A 135 26.60 -8.10 53.68
C THR A 135 25.42 -9.08 53.81
N ALA A 136 24.24 -8.72 53.31
CA ALA A 136 23.02 -9.52 53.43
C ALA A 136 23.08 -10.89 52.71
N ARG A 137 23.99 -11.06 51.74
CA ARG A 137 24.18 -12.32 51.01
C ARG A 137 25.34 -13.18 51.53
N LYS A 138 26.14 -12.68 52.49
CA LYS A 138 27.47 -13.22 52.82
C LYS A 138 27.47 -14.61 53.49
N LYS A 139 26.38 -15.00 54.18
CA LYS A 139 26.30 -16.26 54.96
C LYS A 139 25.19 -17.24 54.56
N ARG A 140 24.27 -16.88 53.66
CA ARG A 140 23.18 -17.79 53.22
C ARG A 140 23.63 -18.74 52.11
N LEU A 141 24.41 -19.77 52.47
CA LEU A 141 24.40 -21.02 51.72
C LEU A 141 23.10 -21.77 52.06
N PRO A 142 22.28 -22.18 51.07
CA PRO A 142 21.07 -22.93 51.36
C PRO A 142 21.41 -24.33 51.91
N TYR A 143 20.59 -24.82 52.84
CA TYR A 143 20.65 -26.22 53.28
C TYR A 143 20.01 -27.14 52.23
N CYS A 144 20.44 -28.40 52.21
CA CYS A 144 19.90 -29.43 51.34
C CYS A 144 18.47 -29.78 51.76
N PRO A 145 17.49 -29.84 50.84
CA PRO A 145 16.11 -30.20 51.18
C PRO A 145 15.99 -31.64 51.68
N ASP A 146 16.85 -32.54 51.18
CA ASP A 146 16.82 -33.97 51.52
C ASP A 146 17.66 -34.31 52.77
N HIS A 147 18.49 -33.38 53.27
CA HIS A 147 19.45 -33.63 54.35
C HIS A 147 19.57 -32.43 55.29
N ASP A 148 18.91 -32.51 56.46
CA ASP A 148 18.92 -31.47 57.49
C ASP A 148 20.35 -31.04 57.90
N LYS A 149 20.53 -29.73 58.09
CA LYS A 149 21.79 -29.03 58.41
C LYS A 149 22.97 -29.24 57.44
N GLN A 150 22.82 -29.99 56.34
CA GLN A 150 23.86 -30.14 55.34
C GLN A 150 23.82 -28.98 54.34
N ALA A 151 24.87 -28.14 54.33
CA ALA A 151 24.96 -27.01 53.40
C ALA A 151 25.15 -27.50 51.94
N ILE A 152 24.49 -26.83 51.00
CA ILE A 152 24.71 -27.02 49.56
C ILE A 152 26.05 -26.36 49.17
N SER A 153 26.91 -27.16 48.55
CA SER A 153 28.29 -26.78 48.17
C SER A 153 28.71 -27.34 46.80
N ILE A 154 27.93 -28.25 46.24
CA ILE A 154 28.26 -29.02 45.04
C ILE A 154 27.14 -28.82 44.00
N PHE A 155 27.47 -28.80 42.72
CA PHE A 155 26.51 -28.86 41.63
C PHE A 155 26.73 -30.14 40.82
N CYS A 156 25.69 -30.97 40.70
CA CYS A 156 25.68 -32.14 39.83
C CYS A 156 25.26 -31.73 38.42
N ARG A 157 26.18 -31.89 37.46
CA ARG A 157 25.97 -31.57 36.04
C ARG A 157 24.96 -32.53 35.42
N THR A 158 25.12 -33.84 35.63
CA THR A 158 24.21 -34.88 35.11
C THR A 158 22.74 -34.65 35.50
N CYS A 159 22.47 -34.08 36.67
CA CYS A 159 21.11 -33.78 37.13
C CYS A 159 20.71 -32.31 37.04
N SER A 160 21.62 -31.41 36.65
CA SER A 160 21.46 -29.96 36.69
C SER A 160 20.92 -29.44 38.05
N LYS A 161 21.46 -29.96 39.16
CA LYS A 161 20.98 -29.69 40.53
C LYS A 161 22.10 -29.39 41.51
N SER A 162 21.84 -28.42 42.39
CA SER A 162 22.68 -28.07 43.53
C SER A 162 22.43 -29.02 44.70
N ILE A 163 23.48 -29.59 45.28
CA ILE A 163 23.44 -30.68 46.27
C ILE A 163 24.49 -30.48 47.39
N CYS A 164 24.39 -31.27 48.46
CA CYS A 164 25.39 -31.34 49.53
C CYS A 164 26.27 -32.60 49.41
N THR A 165 27.32 -32.69 50.25
CA THR A 165 28.24 -33.84 50.31
C THR A 165 27.55 -35.16 50.67
N THR A 166 26.41 -35.14 51.38
CA THR A 166 25.67 -36.38 51.68
C THR A 166 24.96 -36.91 50.43
N CYS A 167 24.46 -36.02 49.57
CA CYS A 167 23.82 -36.39 48.30
C CYS A 167 24.77 -37.16 47.36
N THR A 168 26.06 -36.80 47.29
CA THR A 168 27.02 -37.51 46.41
C THR A 168 27.37 -38.90 46.93
N VAL A 169 27.30 -39.13 48.24
CA VAL A 169 27.54 -40.45 48.86
C VAL A 169 26.30 -41.36 48.77
N LEU A 170 25.08 -40.81 48.77
CA LEU A 170 23.85 -41.60 48.75
C LEU A 170 23.22 -41.77 47.36
N MET A 171 22.98 -40.66 46.65
CA MET A 171 22.13 -40.59 45.45
C MET A 171 22.89 -40.24 44.15
N HIS A 172 23.90 -39.37 44.22
CA HIS A 172 24.65 -38.88 43.07
C HIS A 172 26.08 -39.43 43.07
N LYS A 173 26.19 -40.76 43.04
CA LYS A 173 27.47 -41.47 43.12
C LYS A 173 28.24 -41.39 41.80
N PRO A 174 29.58 -41.23 41.82
CA PRO A 174 30.43 -41.54 40.69
C PRO A 174 30.40 -43.06 40.39
N PRO A 175 30.53 -43.50 39.13
CA PRO A 175 30.78 -42.68 37.94
C PRO A 175 29.52 -42.06 37.32
N ASP A 176 28.32 -42.49 37.73
CA ASP A 176 27.05 -42.16 37.06
C ASP A 176 26.70 -40.66 37.08
N HIS A 177 27.23 -39.92 38.05
CA HIS A 177 27.02 -38.48 38.20
C HIS A 177 28.33 -37.68 38.19
N GLU A 178 28.48 -36.76 37.24
CA GLU A 178 29.51 -35.71 37.28
C GLU A 178 29.05 -34.56 38.20
N TYR A 179 29.94 -34.07 39.05
CA TYR A 179 29.69 -32.91 39.90
C TYR A 179 30.96 -32.08 40.17
N ARG A 180 30.78 -30.79 40.47
CA ARG A 180 31.84 -29.83 40.80
C ARG A 180 31.44 -28.97 42.01
N ASP A 181 32.39 -28.29 42.65
CA ASP A 181 32.08 -27.18 43.57
C ASP A 181 31.16 -26.14 42.89
N ILE A 182 30.12 -25.72 43.62
CA ILE A 182 29.06 -24.86 43.10
C ILE A 182 29.54 -23.45 42.74
N LYS A 183 30.61 -22.95 43.38
CA LYS A 183 31.17 -21.61 43.11
C LYS A 183 32.01 -21.63 41.84
N GLN A 184 32.77 -22.70 41.62
CA GLN A 184 33.53 -22.91 40.37
C GLN A 184 32.58 -23.07 39.18
N GLU A 185 31.53 -23.89 39.31
CA GLU A 185 30.52 -24.03 38.25
C GLU A 185 29.81 -22.69 37.99
N ALA A 186 29.32 -22.02 39.03
CA ALA A 186 28.66 -20.73 38.90
C ALA A 186 29.58 -19.60 38.41
N GLN A 187 30.91 -19.77 38.44
CA GLN A 187 31.83 -18.83 37.80
C GLN A 187 32.02 -19.16 36.32
N GLU A 188 32.26 -20.42 35.95
CA GLU A 188 32.34 -20.85 34.54
C GLU A 188 31.07 -20.44 33.75
N GLN A 189 29.89 -20.63 34.34
CA GLN A 189 28.63 -20.21 33.72
C GLN A 189 28.49 -18.68 33.58
N LYS A 190 28.98 -17.88 34.55
CA LYS A 190 29.02 -16.40 34.41
C LYS A 190 29.99 -15.97 33.32
N ASP A 191 31.17 -16.58 33.25
CA ASP A 191 32.19 -16.24 32.26
C ASP A 191 31.71 -16.58 30.85
N ASN A 192 30.93 -17.65 30.69
CA ASN A 192 30.27 -18.01 29.43
C ASN A 192 29.11 -17.08 29.07
N LEU A 193 28.26 -16.70 30.05
CA LEU A 193 27.22 -15.68 29.83
C LEU A 193 27.82 -14.30 29.48
N ALA A 194 28.94 -13.92 30.10
CA ALA A 194 29.64 -12.68 29.80
C ALA A 194 30.17 -12.66 28.35
N LYS A 195 30.73 -13.78 27.85
CA LYS A 195 31.10 -13.92 26.43
C LYS A 195 29.90 -13.71 25.52
N MET A 196 28.79 -14.41 25.77
CA MET A 196 27.54 -14.27 25.00
C MET A 196 27.03 -12.82 25.01
N CYS A 197 27.09 -12.11 26.14
CA CYS A 197 26.77 -10.68 26.18
C CYS A 197 27.69 -9.84 25.28
N THR A 198 29.01 -10.07 25.29
CA THR A 198 29.94 -9.33 24.38
C THR A 198 29.74 -9.65 22.90
N GLU A 199 29.16 -10.80 22.56
CA GLU A 199 28.77 -11.15 21.19
C GLU A 199 27.45 -10.48 20.79
N LEU A 200 26.50 -10.36 21.72
CA LEU A 200 25.24 -9.66 21.51
C LEU A 200 25.44 -8.15 21.33
N CYS A 201 26.30 -7.50 22.14
CA CYS A 201 26.61 -6.07 21.96
C CYS A 201 27.22 -5.79 20.57
N LYS A 202 28.14 -6.64 20.08
CA LYS A 202 28.70 -6.50 18.72
C LYS A 202 27.64 -6.66 17.62
N LYS A 203 26.60 -7.46 17.85
CA LYS A 203 25.45 -7.55 16.94
C LYS A 203 24.57 -6.31 17.03
N GLU A 204 24.34 -5.78 18.23
CA GLU A 204 23.61 -4.53 18.48
C GLU A 204 24.27 -3.34 17.76
N ASP A 205 25.59 -3.16 17.91
CA ASP A 205 26.39 -2.16 17.18
C ASP A 205 26.18 -2.25 15.65
N ALA A 206 26.24 -3.47 15.10
CA ALA A 206 26.07 -3.72 13.67
C ALA A 206 24.63 -3.47 13.18
N PHE A 207 23.62 -3.84 13.98
CA PHE A 207 22.22 -3.50 13.69
C PHE A 207 21.99 -1.98 13.73
N GLU A 208 22.57 -1.27 14.69
CA GLU A 208 22.45 0.19 14.79
C GLU A 208 23.11 0.88 13.58
N GLU A 209 24.27 0.40 13.13
CA GLU A 209 24.94 0.90 11.92
C GLU A 209 24.10 0.65 10.65
N ILE A 210 23.48 -0.52 10.51
CA ILE A 210 22.57 -0.84 9.40
C ILE A 210 21.31 0.03 9.45
N LEU A 211 20.72 0.26 10.62
CA LEU A 211 19.57 1.13 10.79
C LEU A 211 19.89 2.58 10.40
N LYS A 212 21.06 3.10 10.81
CA LYS A 212 21.58 4.42 10.37
C LYS A 212 21.73 4.49 8.85
N LYS A 213 22.32 3.46 8.22
CA LYS A 213 22.45 3.37 6.74
C LYS A 213 21.08 3.37 6.04
N LEU A 214 20.11 2.60 6.53
CA LEU A 214 18.76 2.52 5.96
C LEU A 214 17.97 3.84 6.10
N LEU A 215 18.12 4.54 7.24
CA LEU A 215 17.51 5.86 7.43
C LEU A 215 18.09 6.90 6.47
N ASN A 216 19.41 6.92 6.28
CA ASN A 216 20.07 7.81 5.33
C ASN A 216 19.62 7.52 3.89
N LEU A 217 19.67 6.27 3.44
CA LEU A 217 19.21 5.85 2.10
C LEU A 217 17.73 6.21 1.84
N LYS A 218 16.87 6.13 2.87
CA LYS A 218 15.48 6.57 2.79
C LYS A 218 15.37 8.08 2.59
N GLY A 219 16.19 8.87 3.29
CA GLY A 219 16.30 10.33 3.11
C GLY A 219 16.81 10.72 1.71
N ASP A 220 17.88 10.07 1.25
CA ASP A 220 18.45 10.31 -0.09
C ASP A 220 17.45 9.99 -1.21
N HIS A 221 16.74 8.86 -1.09
CA HIS A 221 15.68 8.50 -2.05
C HIS A 221 14.52 9.50 -2.02
N GLN A 222 14.14 10.04 -0.85
CA GLN A 222 13.11 11.09 -0.76
C GLN A 222 13.57 12.39 -1.42
N SER A 223 14.81 12.82 -1.17
CA SER A 223 15.41 14.02 -1.76
C SER A 223 15.50 13.90 -3.29
N ARG A 224 16.05 12.80 -3.81
CA ARG A 224 16.14 12.53 -5.25
C ARG A 224 14.77 12.41 -5.92
N MET A 225 13.74 11.94 -5.19
CA MET A 225 12.36 11.93 -5.69
C MET A 225 11.74 13.33 -5.75
N LYS A 226 12.07 14.25 -4.83
CA LYS A 226 11.67 15.67 -4.93
C LYS A 226 12.36 16.33 -6.13
N GLU A 227 13.67 16.12 -6.29
CA GLU A 227 14.46 16.67 -7.39
C GLU A 227 13.93 16.22 -8.77
N LEU A 228 13.75 14.91 -8.97
CA LEU A 228 13.24 14.35 -10.24
C LEU A 228 11.84 14.87 -10.57
N LYS A 229 10.97 15.07 -9.58
CA LYS A 229 9.64 15.69 -9.79
C LYS A 229 9.75 17.13 -10.30
N GLU A 230 10.70 17.92 -9.78
CA GLU A 230 10.89 19.29 -10.24
C GLU A 230 11.57 19.36 -11.62
N GLN A 231 12.55 18.50 -11.90
CA GLN A 231 13.12 18.36 -13.25
C GLN A 231 12.05 18.04 -14.31
N ILE A 232 11.07 17.18 -13.98
CA ILE A 232 9.91 16.90 -14.85
C ILE A 232 9.03 18.14 -15.02
N LYS A 233 8.65 18.84 -13.94
CA LYS A 233 7.85 20.08 -14.01
C LYS A 233 8.51 21.15 -14.89
N VAL A 234 9.81 21.39 -14.70
CA VAL A 234 10.60 22.35 -15.50
C VAL A 234 10.60 21.94 -16.98
N SER A 235 10.81 20.66 -17.28
CA SER A 235 10.76 20.14 -18.65
C SER A 235 9.38 20.32 -19.30
N VAL A 236 8.29 20.11 -18.55
CA VAL A 236 6.91 20.38 -19.02
C VAL A 236 6.68 21.86 -19.29
N LYS A 237 7.09 22.76 -18.38
CA LYS A 237 6.99 24.22 -18.56
C LYS A 237 7.71 24.67 -19.84
N GLU A 238 8.93 24.17 -20.07
CA GLU A 238 9.74 24.48 -21.26
C GLU A 238 9.15 23.89 -22.57
N ALA A 239 8.62 22.67 -22.54
CA ALA A 239 7.95 22.07 -23.69
C ALA A 239 6.69 22.85 -24.09
N VAL A 240 5.84 23.22 -23.13
CA VAL A 240 4.64 24.03 -23.37
C VAL A 240 5.01 25.41 -23.90
N ARG A 241 6.08 26.05 -23.38
CA ARG A 241 6.58 27.34 -23.87
C ARG A 241 6.95 27.27 -25.36
N LYS A 242 7.72 26.25 -25.76
CA LYS A 242 8.11 26.01 -27.18
C LYS A 242 6.89 25.79 -28.09
N VAL A 243 5.91 25.00 -27.66
CA VAL A 243 4.68 24.74 -28.44
C VAL A 243 3.84 26.02 -28.57
N LYS A 244 3.62 26.78 -27.48
CA LYS A 244 2.89 28.06 -27.52
C LYS A 244 3.55 29.06 -28.48
N GLN A 245 4.88 29.21 -28.43
CA GLN A 245 5.62 30.10 -29.35
C GLN A 245 5.46 29.71 -30.82
N LYS A 246 5.54 28.41 -31.18
CA LYS A 246 5.35 27.98 -32.57
C LYS A 246 3.90 28.16 -33.05
N GLY A 247 2.91 27.98 -32.18
CA GLY A 247 1.51 28.27 -32.47
C GLY A 247 1.27 29.76 -32.76
N GLN A 248 1.77 30.66 -31.89
CA GLN A 248 1.67 32.11 -32.10
C GLN A 248 2.33 32.58 -33.40
N ALA A 249 3.48 32.00 -33.77
CA ALA A 249 4.14 32.31 -35.03
C ALA A 249 3.28 31.97 -36.26
N LEU A 250 2.63 30.80 -36.26
CA LEU A 250 1.77 30.35 -37.36
C LEU A 250 0.48 31.19 -37.49
N LEU A 251 -0.11 31.62 -36.37
CA LEU A 251 -1.26 32.53 -36.39
C LEU A 251 -0.89 33.89 -37.00
N LYS A 252 0.26 34.46 -36.61
CA LYS A 252 0.77 35.72 -37.17
C LYS A 252 1.10 35.63 -38.66
N GLU A 253 1.57 34.47 -39.12
CA GLU A 253 1.81 34.17 -40.53
C GLU A 253 0.50 34.14 -41.33
N LEU A 254 -0.53 33.45 -40.82
CA LEU A 254 -1.88 33.39 -41.42
C LEU A 254 -2.53 34.78 -41.51
N GLU A 255 -2.48 35.58 -40.43
CA GLU A 255 -2.96 36.96 -40.44
C GLU A 255 -2.27 37.81 -41.51
N GLY A 256 -0.95 37.66 -41.67
CA GLY A 256 -0.17 38.38 -42.67
C GLY A 256 -0.57 38.03 -44.11
N ILE A 257 -0.84 36.75 -44.38
CA ILE A 257 -1.35 36.27 -45.67
C ILE A 257 -2.73 36.87 -45.96
N HIS A 258 -3.65 36.83 -44.99
CA HIS A 258 -5.02 37.33 -45.16
C HIS A 258 -5.04 38.85 -45.42
N LYS A 259 -4.43 39.64 -44.53
CA LYS A 259 -4.28 41.10 -44.69
C LYS A 259 -3.61 41.48 -46.01
N GLY A 260 -2.63 40.68 -46.46
CA GLY A 260 -1.93 40.85 -47.74
C GLY A 260 -2.77 40.50 -48.97
N MET A 261 -3.86 39.72 -48.84
CA MET A 261 -4.81 39.45 -49.92
C MET A 261 -6.00 40.42 -49.89
N ASP A 262 -6.51 40.77 -48.71
CA ASP A 262 -7.59 41.76 -48.55
C ASP A 262 -7.21 43.09 -49.22
N ALA A 263 -5.97 43.56 -48.99
CA ALA A 263 -5.44 44.77 -49.63
C ALA A 263 -5.39 44.68 -51.17
N LYS A 264 -5.19 43.49 -51.76
CA LYS A 264 -5.24 43.28 -53.21
C LYS A 264 -6.68 43.26 -53.71
N MET A 265 -7.58 42.57 -53.00
CA MET A 265 -8.99 42.47 -53.33
C MET A 265 -9.65 43.86 -53.29
N SER A 266 -9.46 44.63 -52.22
CA SER A 266 -9.96 46.01 -52.09
C SER A 266 -9.43 46.92 -53.19
N LYS A 267 -8.14 46.81 -53.56
CA LYS A 267 -7.56 47.60 -54.67
C LYS A 267 -8.20 47.25 -56.02
N ASN A 268 -8.46 45.97 -56.27
CA ASN A 268 -9.11 45.53 -57.51
C ASN A 268 -10.58 45.93 -57.55
N LEU A 269 -11.30 45.82 -56.43
CA LEU A 269 -12.70 46.25 -56.30
C LEU A 269 -12.85 47.75 -56.59
N LEU A 270 -12.04 48.60 -55.96
CA LEU A 270 -12.02 50.05 -56.22
C LEU A 270 -11.70 50.37 -57.69
N HIS A 271 -10.81 49.62 -58.33
CA HIS A 271 -10.50 49.79 -59.75
C HIS A 271 -11.68 49.40 -60.66
N MET A 272 -12.38 48.30 -60.35
CA MET A 272 -13.56 47.88 -61.11
C MET A 272 -14.72 48.87 -60.95
N GLU A 273 -14.93 49.41 -59.75
CA GLU A 273 -15.92 50.47 -59.52
C GLU A 273 -15.64 51.75 -60.31
N ASP A 274 -14.38 52.20 -60.38
CA ASP A 274 -14.00 53.36 -61.23
C ASP A 274 -14.32 53.09 -62.71
N VAL A 275 -13.95 51.92 -63.22
CA VAL A 275 -14.22 51.54 -64.61
C VAL A 275 -15.73 51.46 -64.88
N GLN A 276 -16.52 50.93 -63.94
CA GLN A 276 -17.99 50.91 -64.03
C GLN A 276 -18.58 52.34 -64.06
N LYS A 277 -18.25 53.18 -63.08
CA LYS A 277 -18.74 54.57 -62.99
C LYS A 277 -18.39 55.38 -64.24
N ARG A 278 -17.21 55.13 -64.83
CA ARG A 278 -16.79 55.72 -66.10
C ARG A 278 -17.59 55.20 -67.30
N ILE A 279 -17.97 53.92 -67.33
CA ILE A 279 -18.85 53.37 -68.37
C ILE A 279 -20.26 53.99 -68.27
N GLU A 280 -20.82 54.06 -67.05
CA GLU A 280 -22.13 54.66 -66.77
C GLU A 280 -22.17 56.13 -67.21
N GLY A 281 -21.26 56.98 -66.72
CA GLY A 281 -21.20 58.39 -67.13
C GLY A 281 -20.92 58.61 -68.63
N SER A 282 -20.17 57.70 -69.27
CA SER A 282 -19.94 57.75 -70.73
C SER A 282 -21.19 57.35 -71.53
N LYS A 283 -21.99 56.41 -71.01
CA LYS A 283 -23.28 56.00 -71.60
C LYS A 283 -24.29 57.13 -71.49
N ASP A 284 -24.44 57.73 -70.31
CA ASP A 284 -25.41 58.81 -70.07
C ASP A 284 -25.07 60.04 -70.93
N LEU A 285 -23.79 60.38 -71.09
CA LEU A 285 -23.36 61.43 -72.02
C LEU A 285 -23.77 61.10 -73.47
N LEU A 286 -23.53 59.88 -73.94
CA LEU A 286 -23.90 59.45 -75.29
C LEU A 286 -25.41 59.49 -75.53
N GLU A 287 -26.22 58.99 -74.59
CA GLU A 287 -27.68 58.98 -74.72
C GLU A 287 -28.26 60.40 -74.76
N ASN A 288 -27.69 61.33 -74.00
CA ASN A 288 -28.07 62.75 -74.06
C ASN A 288 -27.59 63.41 -75.37
N MET A 289 -26.36 63.15 -75.83
CA MET A 289 -25.86 63.67 -77.10
C MET A 289 -26.71 63.21 -78.30
N ILE A 290 -27.07 61.93 -78.34
CA ILE A 290 -27.91 61.34 -79.41
C ILE A 290 -29.33 61.94 -79.41
N LYS A 291 -29.83 62.36 -78.26
CA LYS A 291 -31.23 62.79 -78.09
C LYS A 291 -31.46 64.31 -78.17
N TYR A 292 -30.46 65.12 -77.80
CA TYR A 292 -30.66 66.56 -77.59
C TYR A 292 -29.59 67.48 -78.21
N ALA A 293 -28.40 66.99 -78.55
CA ALA A 293 -27.34 67.85 -79.07
C ALA A 293 -27.54 68.18 -80.56
N THR A 294 -27.09 69.36 -80.96
CA THR A 294 -27.07 69.80 -82.36
C THR A 294 -25.91 69.17 -83.14
N ASP A 295 -26.00 69.17 -84.47
CA ASP A 295 -24.94 68.66 -85.34
C ASP A 295 -23.58 69.34 -85.09
N GLU A 296 -23.56 70.63 -84.72
CA GLU A 296 -22.34 71.37 -84.42
C GLU A 296 -21.68 70.91 -83.11
N GLU A 297 -22.45 70.82 -82.02
CA GLU A 297 -21.98 70.31 -80.71
C GLU A 297 -21.48 68.86 -80.82
N VAL A 298 -22.19 68.01 -81.57
CA VAL A 298 -21.78 66.63 -81.87
C VAL A 298 -20.46 66.63 -82.65
N MET A 299 -20.32 67.48 -83.67
CA MET A 299 -19.14 67.55 -84.54
C MET A 299 -17.90 68.16 -83.87
N GLU A 300 -18.07 68.99 -82.83
CA GLU A 300 -17.01 69.42 -81.93
C GLU A 300 -16.58 68.26 -80.99
N MET A 301 -17.51 67.73 -80.19
CA MET A 301 -17.21 66.78 -79.12
C MET A 301 -16.76 65.40 -79.61
N GLN A 302 -17.18 64.96 -80.81
CA GLN A 302 -16.97 63.59 -81.33
C GLN A 302 -15.53 63.08 -81.23
N LYS A 303 -14.50 63.92 -81.46
CA LYS A 303 -13.10 63.46 -81.49
C LYS A 303 -12.63 63.05 -80.09
N PHE A 304 -12.98 63.84 -79.08
CA PHE A 304 -12.67 63.56 -77.69
C PHE A 304 -13.49 62.36 -77.18
N VAL A 305 -14.82 62.39 -77.38
CA VAL A 305 -15.73 61.32 -76.94
C VAL A 305 -15.32 59.97 -77.56
N LYS A 306 -15.05 59.92 -78.87
CA LYS A 306 -14.60 58.71 -79.58
C LYS A 306 -13.24 58.19 -79.08
N SER A 307 -12.32 59.07 -78.68
CA SER A 307 -11.04 58.69 -78.07
C SER A 307 -11.24 58.06 -76.69
N SER A 308 -12.02 58.73 -75.83
CA SER A 308 -12.35 58.26 -74.47
C SER A 308 -13.08 56.91 -74.49
N LEU A 309 -14.04 56.72 -75.40
CA LEU A 309 -14.73 55.44 -75.60
C LEU A 309 -13.80 54.35 -76.13
N GLN A 310 -12.85 54.67 -77.02
CA GLN A 310 -11.83 53.71 -77.46
C GLN A 310 -10.86 53.33 -76.34
N GLN A 311 -10.62 54.21 -75.36
CA GLN A 311 -9.86 53.88 -74.14
C GLN A 311 -10.67 52.93 -73.24
N LEU A 312 -11.94 53.26 -72.94
CA LEU A 312 -12.83 52.39 -72.16
C LEU A 312 -12.98 51.00 -72.79
N ARG A 313 -13.12 50.91 -74.12
CA ARG A 313 -13.22 49.64 -74.86
C ARG A 313 -11.93 48.79 -74.85
N ARG A 314 -10.83 49.29 -74.29
CA ARG A 314 -9.60 48.51 -74.03
C ARG A 314 -9.55 47.98 -72.59
N SER A 315 -10.28 48.58 -71.66
CA SER A 315 -10.50 48.02 -70.32
C SER A 315 -11.24 46.69 -70.43
N LYS A 316 -10.96 45.77 -69.50
CA LYS A 316 -11.64 44.49 -69.39
C LYS A 316 -12.10 44.30 -67.94
N PRO A 317 -13.21 43.56 -67.70
CA PRO A 317 -13.51 43.07 -66.35
C PRO A 317 -12.33 42.27 -65.81
N GLY A 318 -12.00 42.49 -64.53
CA GLY A 318 -11.01 41.67 -63.83
C GLY A 318 -11.50 40.24 -63.64
N ASN A 319 -10.61 39.27 -63.73
CA ASN A 319 -10.97 37.87 -63.44
C ASN A 319 -11.07 37.68 -61.92
N ALA A 320 -12.26 37.42 -61.40
CA ALA A 320 -12.50 37.12 -59.99
C ALA A 320 -11.84 35.79 -59.58
N ASP A 321 -11.86 34.78 -60.45
CA ASP A 321 -11.30 33.45 -60.20
C ASP A 321 -9.77 33.48 -60.02
N ALA A 322 -9.10 34.54 -60.49
CA ALA A 322 -7.67 34.77 -60.29
C ALA A 322 -7.33 35.38 -58.90
N LEU A 323 -8.34 35.61 -58.06
CA LEU A 323 -8.23 36.13 -56.70
C LEU A 323 -8.77 35.16 -55.64
N ASP A 324 -9.40 34.05 -56.05
CA ASP A 324 -9.77 32.97 -55.15
C ASP A 324 -8.53 32.19 -54.67
N PHE A 325 -8.48 31.85 -53.39
CA PHE A 325 -7.37 31.13 -52.78
C PHE A 325 -7.79 30.43 -51.48
N THR A 326 -7.14 29.31 -51.19
CA THR A 326 -7.33 28.56 -49.94
C THR A 326 -6.01 28.41 -49.20
N VAL A 327 -6.05 28.53 -47.86
CA VAL A 327 -4.89 28.28 -46.99
C VAL A 327 -5.19 27.04 -46.15
N GLU A 328 -4.41 25.98 -46.33
CA GLU A 328 -4.61 24.69 -45.67
C GLU A 328 -3.64 24.50 -44.49
N PHE A 329 -4.17 24.40 -43.26
CA PHE A 329 -3.33 24.06 -42.10
C PHE A 329 -3.07 22.54 -42.04
N LYS A 330 -1.87 22.13 -42.48
CA LYS A 330 -1.40 20.74 -42.37
C LYS A 330 -0.82 20.46 -40.98
N LYS A 331 -1.64 19.87 -40.11
CA LYS A 331 -1.19 19.35 -38.81
C LYS A 331 -0.14 18.26 -39.01
N THR A 332 1.01 18.41 -38.37
CA THR A 332 2.02 17.35 -38.21
C THR A 332 1.84 16.65 -36.86
N ASP A 333 1.89 15.32 -36.82
CA ASP A 333 1.85 14.56 -35.57
C ASP A 333 3.22 14.54 -34.86
N LEU A 334 3.48 15.57 -34.05
CA LEU A 334 4.58 15.57 -33.09
C LEU A 334 4.30 14.56 -31.96
N GLU A 335 5.17 13.56 -31.80
CA GLU A 335 5.14 12.69 -30.62
C GLU A 335 5.58 13.48 -29.37
N PRO A 336 4.75 13.59 -28.31
CA PRO A 336 5.08 14.42 -27.14
C PRO A 336 6.32 13.98 -26.35
N LEU A 337 6.76 12.73 -26.53
CA LEU A 337 7.93 12.14 -25.87
C LEU A 337 9.22 12.88 -26.22
N ASN A 338 9.35 13.36 -27.47
CA ASN A 338 10.56 14.02 -27.98
C ASN A 338 10.81 15.41 -27.36
N LEU A 339 9.92 15.90 -26.49
CA LEU A 339 10.03 17.19 -25.80
C LEU A 339 10.19 17.07 -24.28
N LEU A 340 10.01 15.87 -23.71
CA LEU A 340 9.90 15.65 -22.25
C LEU A 340 10.91 14.65 -21.67
N GLY A 341 11.64 13.92 -22.54
CA GLY A 341 12.61 12.91 -22.10
C GLY A 341 11.98 11.62 -21.59
N SER A 342 12.77 10.79 -20.91
CA SER A 342 12.39 9.46 -20.45
C SER A 342 13.08 9.10 -19.13
N LEU A 343 12.34 8.49 -18.20
CA LEU A 343 12.91 7.96 -16.96
C LEU A 343 13.70 6.67 -17.25
N VAL A 344 14.98 6.65 -16.85
CA VAL A 344 15.84 5.46 -16.93
C VAL A 344 16.05 4.93 -15.51
N VAL A 345 15.70 3.65 -15.30
CA VAL A 345 15.94 2.97 -14.02
C VAL A 345 17.23 2.18 -14.13
N HIS A 346 18.30 2.71 -13.53
CA HIS A 346 19.52 1.97 -13.31
C HIS A 346 19.28 0.97 -12.17
N LYS A 347 19.05 -0.30 -12.52
CA LYS A 347 19.16 -1.41 -11.55
C LYS A 347 20.63 -1.79 -11.44
N ASP A 348 21.32 -1.22 -10.47
CA ASP A 348 22.58 -1.79 -10.00
C ASP A 348 22.27 -3.15 -9.37
N MET A 349 22.74 -4.22 -9.99
CA MET A 349 22.67 -5.56 -9.41
C MET A 349 23.71 -5.67 -8.29
N VAL A 350 23.35 -5.22 -7.10
CA VAL A 350 24.02 -5.66 -5.88
C VAL A 350 23.82 -7.17 -5.80
N THR A 351 24.90 -7.93 -6.00
CA THR A 351 24.87 -9.39 -5.87
C THR A 351 24.55 -9.76 -4.43
N GLU A 352 23.68 -10.76 -4.24
CA GLU A 352 23.30 -11.26 -2.91
C GLU A 352 24.44 -12.07 -2.27
N THR A 353 25.49 -11.35 -1.85
CA THR A 353 26.68 -11.88 -1.21
C THR A 353 27.00 -11.02 0.00
N ASN A 354 26.54 -11.47 1.19
CA ASN A 354 26.97 -11.11 2.57
C ASN A 354 25.81 -10.97 3.61
N LEU A 355 24.76 -11.79 3.54
CA LEU A 355 23.78 -11.95 4.65
C LEU A 355 23.47 -13.40 5.07
N VAL A 356 24.04 -14.41 4.40
CA VAL A 356 23.79 -15.84 4.70
C VAL A 356 25.11 -16.63 4.77
N GLN A 357 26.10 -16.14 5.53
CA GLN A 357 27.41 -16.79 5.61
C GLN A 357 28.13 -16.67 6.96
N THR A 358 27.36 -16.78 8.06
CA THR A 358 27.87 -16.76 9.45
C THR A 358 27.53 -18.01 10.27
N GLU A 359 26.81 -19.00 9.73
CA GLU A 359 26.41 -20.21 10.46
C GLU A 359 27.25 -21.47 10.17
N PHE A 360 28.25 -21.41 9.28
CA PHE A 360 28.96 -22.62 8.80
C PHE A 360 30.49 -22.60 8.95
N ASN A 361 31.00 -22.07 10.07
CA ASN A 361 32.42 -22.13 10.44
C ASN A 361 32.63 -22.56 11.91
N LEU A 362 32.03 -23.70 12.30
CA LEU A 362 32.20 -24.33 13.61
C LEU A 362 32.53 -25.83 13.55
N LEU A 363 33.07 -26.33 12.42
CA LEU A 363 33.42 -27.75 12.25
C LEU A 363 34.53 -27.98 11.20
N SER A 364 35.81 -27.88 11.59
CA SER A 364 36.91 -28.78 11.16
C SER A 364 38.27 -28.32 11.72
N THR A 365 39.03 -29.27 12.25
CA THR A 365 40.41 -29.07 12.72
C THR A 365 41.44 -29.48 11.67
N THR A 366 42.56 -28.77 11.63
CA THR A 366 43.94 -29.25 11.36
C THR A 366 44.16 -30.31 10.27
N THR A 367 44.95 -29.97 9.21
CA THR A 367 46.23 -30.65 8.85
C THR A 367 46.96 -30.00 7.64
N GLN A 368 48.28 -29.92 7.80
CA GLN A 368 49.43 -29.70 6.89
C GLN A 368 49.28 -29.61 5.33
N GLN A 369 49.77 -28.48 4.78
CA GLN A 369 51.06 -28.33 4.06
C GLN A 369 51.34 -28.95 2.65
N LEU A 370 52.10 -28.17 1.84
CA LEU A 370 52.94 -28.49 0.65
C LEU A 370 52.44 -28.16 -0.79
N LEU A 371 53.40 -27.60 -1.56
CA LEU A 371 53.47 -27.36 -3.02
C LEU A 371 54.58 -28.30 -3.60
N PRO A 372 55.25 -28.12 -4.77
CA PRO A 372 55.00 -27.31 -6.00
C PRO A 372 55.27 -28.06 -7.36
N VAL A 373 55.42 -27.28 -8.46
CA VAL A 373 56.30 -27.47 -9.66
C VAL A 373 55.73 -28.16 -10.93
N PHE A 374 55.63 -27.43 -12.06
CA PHE A 374 56.55 -27.53 -13.24
C PHE A 374 56.27 -26.50 -14.35
N SER A 375 57.25 -26.27 -15.23
CA SER A 375 57.31 -25.25 -16.30
C SER A 375 58.00 -25.81 -17.57
N GLN A 376 57.76 -25.23 -18.78
CA GLN A 376 58.79 -24.68 -19.70
C GLN A 376 58.34 -24.36 -21.16
N ASN A 377 58.72 -23.16 -21.63
CA ASN A 377 59.37 -22.73 -22.90
C ASN A 377 59.09 -23.39 -24.30
N HIS A 378 58.93 -22.53 -25.33
CA HIS A 378 59.79 -22.33 -26.56
C HIS A 378 58.98 -21.76 -27.77
N SER A 379 59.29 -20.59 -28.38
CA SER A 379 60.31 -20.24 -29.44
C SER A 379 59.84 -20.49 -30.91
N SER A 380 60.17 -19.72 -31.98
CA SER A 380 60.83 -18.39 -32.18
C SER A 380 60.84 -17.89 -33.68
N HIS A 381 61.22 -16.61 -33.95
CA HIS A 381 61.61 -15.94 -35.25
C HIS A 381 60.52 -15.65 -36.33
N GLY A 382 60.61 -14.62 -37.22
CA GLY A 382 61.46 -13.40 -37.31
C GLY A 382 61.46 -12.66 -38.70
N SER A 383 61.75 -11.33 -38.73
CA SER A 383 62.27 -10.51 -39.89
C SER A 383 61.31 -10.15 -41.08
N THR A 384 61.48 -9.13 -41.99
CA THR A 384 62.38 -7.93 -42.16
C THR A 384 61.90 -6.88 -43.25
N THR A 385 62.31 -5.60 -43.08
CA THR A 385 62.75 -4.55 -44.09
C THR A 385 61.84 -3.91 -45.21
N THR A 386 61.31 -2.70 -44.92
CA THR A 386 61.52 -1.34 -45.51
C THR A 386 61.77 -1.05 -47.04
N GLN A 387 61.05 -0.08 -47.66
CA GLN A 387 61.56 1.18 -48.32
C GLN A 387 60.47 2.16 -48.89
N GLN A 388 60.89 3.32 -49.45
CA GLN A 388 60.14 4.59 -49.74
C GLN A 388 59.86 4.80 -51.28
N PRO A 389 59.46 5.99 -51.87
CA PRO A 389 59.13 7.34 -51.36
C PRO A 389 57.93 8.15 -52.00
N LEU A 390 57.81 9.40 -51.53
CA LEU A 390 57.03 10.64 -51.86
C LEU A 390 57.03 11.13 -53.35
N PRO A 391 56.59 12.38 -53.77
CA PRO A 391 55.75 13.48 -53.17
C PRO A 391 54.69 14.15 -54.15
N VAL A 392 54.07 15.33 -53.80
CA VAL A 392 54.02 16.64 -54.59
C VAL A 392 52.67 17.46 -54.68
N PHE A 393 52.72 18.81 -54.49
CA PHE A 393 51.79 19.99 -54.76
C PHE A 393 50.27 19.90 -54.34
N SER A 394 49.44 20.95 -54.04
CA SER A 394 49.53 22.36 -53.51
C SER A 394 48.20 23.16 -53.79
N GLN A 395 47.91 24.45 -53.49
CA GLN A 395 48.39 25.55 -52.61
C GLN A 395 47.34 26.71 -52.53
N HIS A 396 47.34 27.51 -51.44
CA HIS A 396 47.00 28.96 -51.35
C HIS A 396 45.58 29.52 -51.72
N HIS A 397 45.11 30.71 -51.31
CA HIS A 397 45.55 31.81 -50.37
C HIS A 397 44.25 32.48 -49.80
N SER A 398 44.13 32.93 -48.52
CA SER A 398 44.43 34.28 -47.94
C SER A 398 43.61 35.46 -48.52
N SER A 399 43.24 36.56 -47.82
CA SER A 399 43.21 37.02 -46.39
C SER A 399 42.19 38.20 -46.29
N HIS A 400 41.88 39.00 -45.24
CA HIS A 400 42.49 39.54 -44.00
C HIS A 400 41.34 39.92 -43.00
N GLY A 401 41.49 40.46 -41.77
CA GLY A 401 42.66 40.65 -40.89
C GLY A 401 42.43 41.55 -39.64
N SER A 402 43.17 41.23 -38.56
CA SER A 402 43.68 42.08 -37.45
C SER A 402 42.78 42.96 -36.56
N THR A 403 42.76 42.63 -35.25
CA THR A 403 42.95 43.54 -34.09
C THR A 403 42.89 42.74 -32.76
N THR A 404 43.38 43.16 -31.56
CA THR A 404 44.55 43.99 -31.18
C THR A 404 44.89 43.82 -29.67
N THR A 405 46.19 43.66 -29.34
CA THR A 405 46.88 43.75 -28.01
C THR A 405 46.48 42.94 -26.76
N GLN A 406 47.48 42.15 -26.30
CA GLN A 406 48.07 42.10 -24.94
C GLN A 406 47.59 41.12 -23.84
N GLN A 407 48.60 40.73 -23.06
CA GLN A 407 48.72 39.71 -22.02
C GLN A 407 49.08 40.44 -20.68
N PRO A 408 49.10 39.81 -19.47
CA PRO A 408 49.96 38.66 -19.17
C PRO A 408 49.37 37.54 -18.28
N LEU A 409 50.21 36.50 -18.12
CA LEU A 409 50.09 35.26 -17.31
C LEU A 409 50.76 35.50 -15.91
N PRO A 410 51.26 34.53 -15.07
CA PRO A 410 51.44 33.07 -15.27
C PRO A 410 51.39 32.09 -14.04
N VAL A 411 51.58 30.78 -14.35
CA VAL A 411 51.96 29.59 -13.50
C VAL A 411 51.12 29.24 -12.25
N PHE A 412 51.02 27.99 -11.75
CA PHE A 412 51.62 26.65 -12.03
C PHE A 412 50.46 25.62 -12.25
N SER A 413 50.50 24.54 -13.06
CA SER A 413 51.51 23.49 -13.36
C SER A 413 51.74 22.52 -12.18
N TRP A 414 51.58 21.19 -12.24
CA TRP A 414 51.95 20.12 -13.19
C TRP A 414 51.02 18.90 -12.92
N VAL A 415 50.96 17.72 -13.59
CA VAL A 415 51.22 17.11 -14.94
C VAL A 415 50.87 15.57 -14.76
N HIS A 416 50.87 14.54 -15.63
CA HIS A 416 51.32 14.20 -17.00
C HIS A 416 50.48 13.01 -17.58
N HIS A 417 50.65 12.72 -18.89
CA HIS A 417 50.55 11.41 -19.59
C HIS A 417 49.25 10.56 -19.61
N ASN A 418 48.58 10.64 -20.77
CA ASN A 418 47.99 9.50 -21.52
C ASN A 418 49.12 8.86 -22.40
N PRO A 419 49.00 7.65 -23.01
CA PRO A 419 48.28 7.55 -24.31
C PRO A 419 47.65 6.17 -24.72
N THR A 420 46.50 6.24 -25.40
CA THR A 420 46.05 5.46 -26.60
C THR A 420 45.99 3.92 -26.65
N ALA A 421 44.87 3.42 -27.19
CA ALA A 421 44.72 2.08 -27.76
C ALA A 421 45.09 2.02 -29.27
N PRO A 422 44.98 0.85 -29.92
CA PRO A 422 44.43 0.81 -31.29
C PRO A 422 43.32 -0.25 -31.47
N SER A 423 42.62 -0.17 -32.61
CA SER A 423 41.60 -1.14 -33.05
C SER A 423 42.04 -1.86 -34.34
N SER A 424 41.47 -3.03 -34.67
CA SER A 424 40.51 -3.15 -35.80
C SER A 424 40.34 -4.55 -36.45
N LEU A 425 39.08 -4.83 -36.83
CA LEU A 425 38.60 -5.44 -38.09
C LEU A 425 38.61 -6.97 -38.38
N LEU A 426 37.53 -7.37 -39.09
CA LEU A 426 37.27 -8.59 -39.88
C LEU A 426 37.08 -9.92 -39.10
N THR A 427 36.26 -10.91 -39.52
CA THR A 427 35.49 -11.14 -40.77
C THR A 427 34.06 -11.69 -40.48
N ALA A 428 33.21 -11.86 -41.49
CA ALA A 428 31.90 -12.54 -41.41
C ALA A 428 31.85 -13.85 -42.25
N PRO A 429 30.85 -14.72 -42.03
CA PRO A 429 30.23 -15.42 -43.17
C PRO A 429 28.68 -15.49 -43.15
N PHE A 430 28.11 -15.84 -44.30
CA PHE A 430 26.68 -16.13 -44.55
C PHE A 430 26.36 -17.63 -44.44
N PHE A 431 25.13 -18.02 -44.07
CA PHE A 431 24.29 -19.15 -44.56
C PHE A 431 23.01 -19.15 -43.66
N SER A 432 21.79 -18.89 -44.14
CA SER A 432 20.86 -19.69 -44.97
C SER A 432 19.85 -20.53 -44.15
N GLN A 433 18.72 -20.85 -44.78
CA GLN A 433 17.48 -21.34 -44.16
C GLN A 433 17.48 -22.83 -43.80
N ALA A 434 16.69 -23.20 -42.79
CA ALA A 434 15.87 -24.42 -42.81
C ALA A 434 14.62 -24.25 -41.91
N SER A 435 13.51 -24.90 -42.29
CA SER A 435 12.31 -25.07 -41.44
C SER A 435 12.15 -26.55 -41.10
N THR A 436 11.52 -26.89 -39.98
CA THR A 436 11.04 -28.26 -39.74
C THR A 436 9.69 -28.25 -39.04
N LEU A 437 8.70 -28.87 -39.68
CA LEU A 437 7.38 -29.15 -39.11
C LEU A 437 7.45 -30.44 -38.29
N ILE A 438 6.83 -30.45 -37.11
CA ILE A 438 6.40 -31.69 -36.46
C ILE A 438 4.87 -31.66 -36.37
N LYS A 439 4.23 -32.68 -36.99
CA LYS A 439 2.77 -32.88 -36.99
C LYS A 439 2.43 -34.26 -36.45
N ILE A 440 2.01 -34.33 -35.20
CA ILE A 440 1.23 -35.45 -34.63
C ILE A 440 0.13 -34.76 -33.81
N LYS A 441 -1.11 -34.58 -34.28
CA LYS A 441 -2.15 -35.52 -34.77
C LYS A 441 -2.95 -36.15 -33.62
N ARG A 442 -3.97 -35.40 -33.19
CA ARG A 442 -5.23 -35.78 -32.52
C ARG A 442 -5.22 -37.04 -31.63
N GLU A 443 -5.62 -36.82 -30.39
CA GLU A 443 -6.77 -37.55 -29.85
C GLU A 443 -7.92 -36.56 -29.62
N ARG A 444 -9.14 -37.08 -29.57
CA ARG A 444 -10.37 -36.38 -29.18
C ARG A 444 -11.09 -37.25 -28.16
N GLN A 445 -11.88 -36.64 -27.29
CA GLN A 445 -12.97 -37.33 -26.64
C GLN A 445 -14.17 -36.37 -26.60
N ASP A 446 -15.15 -36.66 -27.45
CA ASP A 446 -16.37 -35.89 -27.76
C ASP A 446 -17.58 -36.62 -27.12
N ASP A 447 -18.75 -36.03 -26.82
CA ASP A 447 -19.24 -34.67 -27.05
C ASP A 447 -19.18 -33.77 -25.76
N GLU A 448 -20.21 -33.36 -25.00
CA GLU A 448 -21.67 -33.62 -24.88
C GLU A 448 -22.47 -32.27 -24.89
N ASP A 449 -23.79 -32.31 -25.06
CA ASP A 449 -24.51 -31.29 -25.84
C ASP A 449 -25.60 -30.47 -25.07
N ILE A 450 -25.71 -29.16 -25.33
CA ILE A 450 -26.96 -28.38 -25.16
C ILE A 450 -27.17 -27.49 -26.38
N LYS A 451 -28.18 -27.83 -27.19
CA LYS A 451 -28.43 -27.26 -28.52
C LYS A 451 -29.09 -25.86 -28.48
N PRO A 452 -28.63 -24.90 -29.31
CA PRO A 452 -29.40 -23.70 -29.64
C PRO A 452 -30.40 -23.97 -30.78
N GLY A 453 -31.64 -23.49 -30.64
CA GLY A 453 -32.68 -23.58 -31.66
C GLY A 453 -32.63 -22.42 -32.67
N THR A 454 -32.63 -22.76 -33.95
CA THR A 454 -32.88 -21.87 -35.11
C THR A 454 -34.41 -21.67 -35.33
N PHE A 455 -34.94 -20.81 -36.22
CA PHE A 455 -34.41 -19.86 -37.22
C PHE A 455 -35.49 -18.78 -37.46
N LEU A 456 -35.13 -17.60 -37.98
CA LEU A 456 -35.64 -16.96 -39.22
C LEU A 456 -35.39 -15.43 -39.21
N ALA A 457 -35.35 -14.85 -40.41
CA ALA A 457 -35.13 -13.42 -40.64
C ALA A 457 -36.10 -12.87 -41.70
N SER A 458 -36.45 -11.59 -41.60
CA SER A 458 -37.27 -10.88 -42.60
C SER A 458 -36.96 -9.38 -42.63
N GLU A 459 -36.14 -9.02 -43.61
CA GLU A 459 -35.98 -7.76 -44.37
C GLU A 459 -36.50 -6.39 -43.87
N LEU A 460 -35.67 -5.36 -44.14
CA LEU A 460 -36.01 -3.93 -44.10
C LEU A 460 -36.12 -3.35 -45.52
N PRO A 461 -37.13 -2.52 -45.79
CA PRO A 461 -36.93 -1.32 -46.62
C PRO A 461 -37.74 -0.09 -46.10
N PRO A 462 -37.68 1.10 -46.75
CA PRO A 462 -36.49 1.94 -46.98
C PRO A 462 -36.69 3.39 -46.44
N LYS A 463 -35.79 4.34 -46.76
CA LYS A 463 -35.84 5.75 -46.30
C LYS A 463 -36.28 6.77 -47.38
N ARG A 464 -36.66 7.99 -46.93
CA ARG A 464 -36.83 9.30 -47.63
C ARG A 464 -38.26 9.59 -48.17
N PRO A 465 -38.65 10.87 -48.47
CA PRO A 465 -38.01 12.18 -48.19
C PRO A 465 -38.91 13.30 -47.56
N TYR A 466 -38.29 14.14 -46.73
CA TYR A 466 -38.21 15.63 -46.73
C TYR A 466 -39.42 16.59 -47.01
N LYS A 467 -39.46 17.66 -46.19
CA LYS A 467 -40.02 19.03 -46.38
C LYS A 467 -41.54 19.28 -46.12
N PRO A 468 -41.98 20.56 -45.94
CA PRO A 468 -43.00 20.90 -44.94
C PRO A 468 -44.22 21.68 -45.49
N SER A 469 -45.09 22.16 -44.61
CA SER A 469 -46.07 23.21 -44.92
C SER A 469 -46.36 24.10 -43.71
N LEU A 470 -46.94 25.27 -43.98
CA LEU A 470 -47.17 26.38 -43.05
C LEU A 470 -48.69 26.55 -42.80
N GLU A 471 -49.06 27.53 -41.96
CA GLU A 471 -50.42 28.09 -41.82
C GLU A 471 -51.48 27.24 -41.08
N LYS A 472 -52.48 27.79 -40.37
CA LYS A 472 -52.66 29.08 -39.63
C LYS A 472 -53.95 28.99 -38.78
N LEU A 473 -54.08 29.88 -37.78
CA LEU A 473 -55.32 30.25 -37.05
C LEU A 473 -55.96 29.14 -36.17
N GLY A 474 -56.46 29.45 -34.97
CA GLY A 474 -56.43 30.73 -34.25
C GLY A 474 -57.34 30.78 -33.00
N VAL A 475 -57.56 31.99 -32.50
CA VAL A 475 -58.47 32.38 -31.40
C VAL A 475 -58.00 32.09 -29.96
N SER A 476 -58.09 33.12 -29.13
CA SER A 476 -57.89 33.16 -27.67
C SER A 476 -59.15 33.78 -27.02
N PRO A 477 -59.32 33.82 -25.68
CA PRO A 477 -58.97 35.09 -25.02
C PRO A 477 -58.55 35.01 -23.52
N ALA A 478 -57.94 36.11 -23.04
CA ALA A 478 -57.96 36.64 -21.66
C ALA A 478 -57.22 35.85 -20.53
N SER A 479 -56.59 36.47 -19.52
CA SER A 479 -56.31 37.92 -19.33
C SER A 479 -55.12 38.19 -18.39
N LEU A 480 -54.24 39.10 -18.85
CA LEU A 480 -53.76 40.33 -18.21
C LEU A 480 -53.28 40.36 -16.73
N ASN A 481 -51.99 40.72 -16.55
CA ASN A 481 -51.38 41.73 -15.65
C ASN A 481 -49.89 41.38 -15.39
N ALA A 482 -48.93 42.29 -15.21
CA ALA A 482 -48.75 43.69 -15.65
C ALA A 482 -47.23 44.04 -15.57
N LEU A 483 -46.78 45.04 -16.35
CA LEU A 483 -45.43 45.65 -16.34
C LEU A 483 -45.59 47.17 -15.99
N PRO A 484 -44.56 48.01 -15.74
CA PRO A 484 -43.20 47.99 -16.30
C PRO A 484 -42.06 48.34 -15.28
N PRO A 485 -41.02 49.18 -15.54
CA PRO A 485 -39.69 48.68 -15.88
C PRO A 485 -38.51 49.32 -15.09
N ASN A 486 -37.27 48.86 -15.33
CA ASN A 486 -36.14 49.81 -15.47
C ASN A 486 -34.98 49.26 -16.33
N VAL A 487 -34.03 50.14 -16.67
CA VAL A 487 -32.94 49.96 -17.65
C VAL A 487 -31.60 49.67 -16.99
N GLY A 488 -30.78 48.82 -17.60
CA GLY A 488 -29.35 48.63 -17.29
C GLY A 488 -28.59 47.97 -18.43
N GLN A 489 -27.55 48.62 -18.96
CA GLN A 489 -26.66 48.10 -20.01
C GLN A 489 -25.22 47.93 -19.48
N LYS A 490 -24.40 47.17 -20.24
CA LYS A 490 -22.96 46.89 -20.05
C LYS A 490 -22.66 45.81 -18.99
N THR A 491 -21.54 45.08 -19.03
CA THR A 491 -20.38 45.09 -19.95
C THR A 491 -20.23 43.77 -20.72
N ALA A 492 -19.18 43.66 -21.54
CA ALA A 492 -18.82 42.49 -22.33
C ALA A 492 -17.61 41.72 -21.74
N ASP A 493 -17.20 40.72 -22.53
CA ASP A 493 -15.86 40.13 -22.66
C ASP A 493 -15.47 38.85 -21.90
N ASP A 494 -14.62 38.11 -22.63
CA ASP A 494 -14.13 36.76 -22.41
C ASP A 494 -12.90 36.77 -21.49
N SER A 495 -12.73 35.74 -20.66
CA SER A 495 -11.58 35.63 -19.76
C SER A 495 -11.24 34.19 -19.41
N LEU A 496 -10.14 33.76 -20.05
CA LEU A 496 -9.24 32.70 -19.61
C LEU A 496 -9.11 32.68 -18.07
N LEU A 497 -9.39 31.54 -17.41
CA LEU A 497 -9.05 31.33 -16.01
C LEU A 497 -7.79 30.49 -15.87
N ASP A 498 -6.94 30.92 -14.95
CA ASP A 498 -5.59 30.40 -14.72
C ASP A 498 -5.59 29.23 -13.75
N TYR A 499 -4.49 28.46 -13.73
CA TYR A 499 -4.24 27.46 -12.68
C TYR A 499 -3.31 28.09 -11.63
N SER A 500 -3.89 28.65 -10.58
CA SER A 500 -3.16 29.01 -9.35
C SER A 500 -2.92 27.76 -8.49
N ASP A 501 -1.66 27.47 -8.19
CA ASP A 501 -1.30 26.55 -7.12
C ASP A 501 -1.62 27.21 -5.77
N ASP A 502 -2.46 26.59 -4.93
CA ASP A 502 -2.65 27.00 -3.52
C ASP A 502 -1.79 26.11 -2.60
N GLU A 503 -0.98 26.74 -1.74
CA GLU A 503 -0.17 26.08 -0.72
C GLU A 503 -0.96 25.97 0.60
N CYS A 504 -1.08 24.76 1.17
CA CYS A 504 -1.64 24.61 2.52
C CYS A 504 -0.54 24.70 3.58
N GLU A 505 -0.54 25.77 4.37
CA GLU A 505 0.28 25.87 5.59
C GLU A 505 -0.25 24.96 6.71
N GLU A 506 0.66 24.29 7.43
CA GLU A 506 0.31 23.55 8.65
C GLU A 506 0.13 24.50 9.84
N THR A 507 -1.12 24.69 10.30
CA THR A 507 -1.40 25.44 11.53
C THR A 507 -1.50 24.50 12.74
N GLN A 508 -0.38 24.35 13.45
CA GLN A 508 -0.37 23.72 14.77
C GLN A 508 -1.14 24.58 15.78
N SER A 509 -2.07 24.00 16.52
CA SER A 509 -2.63 24.62 17.73
C SER A 509 -2.40 23.72 18.94
N VAL A 510 -1.79 24.31 19.98
CA VAL A 510 -1.51 23.65 21.25
C VAL A 510 -2.52 24.14 22.27
N VAL A 511 -3.24 23.22 22.91
CA VAL A 511 -4.05 23.52 24.11
C VAL A 511 -3.66 22.55 25.22
N SER A 512 -3.31 23.13 26.37
CA SER A 512 -3.07 22.44 27.63
C SER A 512 -3.93 23.12 28.69
N GLY A 513 -4.54 22.37 29.61
CA GLY A 513 -5.28 23.04 30.69
C GLY A 513 -6.29 22.22 31.49
N MET A 514 -5.78 21.46 32.47
CA MET A 514 -6.38 21.32 33.82
C MET A 514 -7.66 20.48 34.03
N MET A 515 -7.86 20.18 35.32
CA MET A 515 -8.86 19.29 35.90
C MET A 515 -10.00 20.09 36.54
N GLU A 516 -11.14 19.45 36.77
CA GLU A 516 -11.82 19.62 38.07
C GLU A 516 -12.61 18.37 38.46
N ASN A 517 -12.69 18.09 39.76
CA ASN A 517 -13.34 16.89 40.31
C ASN A 517 -14.82 17.13 40.62
N LYS A 518 -15.62 16.05 40.58
CA LYS A 518 -16.82 15.95 41.43
C LYS A 518 -17.13 14.50 41.81
N GLU A 519 -17.08 14.24 43.11
CA GLU A 519 -17.56 13.01 43.74
C GLU A 519 -19.10 13.10 43.89
N ASN A 520 -19.82 11.97 43.89
CA ASN A 520 -20.41 11.42 45.13
C ASN A 520 -21.04 10.02 44.91
N THR A 521 -21.32 9.30 46.00
CA THR A 521 -22.32 8.21 46.20
C THR A 521 -22.91 7.46 44.98
N GLY A 522 -22.89 6.13 44.86
CA GLY A 522 -22.49 5.07 45.79
C GLY A 522 -23.67 4.42 46.52
N ASP A 523 -23.94 3.14 46.24
CA ASP A 523 -24.70 2.22 47.10
C ASP A 523 -24.38 0.74 46.76
N SER A 524 -24.86 -0.23 47.55
CA SER A 524 -24.59 -1.68 47.37
C SER A 524 -25.76 -2.56 47.83
N LEU A 525 -25.87 -3.81 47.35
CA LEU A 525 -26.17 -5.03 48.14
C LEU A 525 -26.47 -6.30 47.28
N ASN A 526 -25.71 -7.38 47.56
CA ASN A 526 -26.14 -8.79 47.80
C ASN A 526 -27.53 -9.29 47.26
N SER A 527 -27.70 -10.53 46.74
CA SER A 527 -27.18 -11.80 47.32
C SER A 527 -27.52 -13.11 46.55
N LYS A 528 -26.66 -14.14 46.78
CA LYS A 528 -26.92 -15.59 47.01
C LYS A 528 -27.49 -16.58 45.95
N GLU A 529 -26.63 -17.54 45.61
CA GLU A 529 -26.76 -19.02 45.77
C GLU A 529 -27.93 -19.83 45.16
N SER A 530 -27.57 -20.86 44.37
CA SER A 530 -27.81 -22.28 44.72
C SER A 530 -26.99 -23.25 43.82
N ASP A 531 -26.87 -24.52 44.23
CA ASP A 531 -25.88 -25.51 43.76
C ASP A 531 -26.52 -26.80 43.19
N LYS A 532 -25.82 -27.47 42.25
CA LYS A 532 -25.63 -28.94 42.11
C LYS A 532 -25.01 -29.37 40.77
N GLY A 533 -24.01 -30.26 40.80
CA GLY A 533 -23.73 -31.19 39.68
C GLY A 533 -22.25 -31.54 39.41
N THR A 534 -21.83 -32.74 39.81
CA THR A 534 -20.49 -33.34 39.63
C THR A 534 -20.01 -33.50 38.16
N PRO A 535 -18.67 -33.60 37.91
CA PRO A 535 -18.08 -33.35 36.59
C PRO A 535 -17.98 -34.56 35.65
N LEU A 536 -17.85 -34.27 34.36
CA LEU A 536 -17.29 -35.16 33.32
C LEU A 536 -15.95 -34.58 32.83
N LEU A 537 -15.04 -35.45 32.36
CA LEU A 537 -13.76 -35.02 31.79
C LEU A 537 -13.95 -34.58 30.34
N GLU A 538 -13.59 -33.35 30.01
CA GLU A 538 -13.48 -32.87 28.63
C GLU A 538 -12.04 -32.50 28.26
N CYS A 539 -11.66 -32.76 27.00
CA CYS A 539 -10.28 -32.74 26.55
C CYS A 539 -9.93 -31.37 25.93
N ALA A 540 -9.24 -30.53 26.70
CA ALA A 540 -8.76 -29.23 26.24
C ALA A 540 -7.65 -29.39 25.17
N GLY A 541 -8.03 -29.30 23.90
CA GLY A 541 -7.10 -29.40 22.77
C GLY A 541 -7.68 -29.14 21.37
N CYS A 542 -9.01 -29.08 21.21
CA CYS A 542 -9.68 -28.80 19.93
C CYS A 542 -10.89 -27.87 20.09
N LEU A 543 -10.63 -26.62 20.49
CA LEU A 543 -11.55 -25.50 20.26
C LEU A 543 -10.87 -24.49 19.31
N PRO A 544 -11.63 -23.84 18.40
CA PRO A 544 -11.10 -22.69 17.68
C PRO A 544 -10.74 -21.58 18.69
N SER A 545 -9.76 -20.75 18.36
CA SER A 545 -9.55 -19.48 19.06
C SER A 545 -10.86 -18.68 19.10
N PRO A 546 -11.13 -17.89 20.16
CA PRO A 546 -12.28 -16.99 20.18
C PRO A 546 -12.33 -16.17 18.89
N ALA A 547 -13.54 -15.97 18.33
CA ALA A 547 -13.72 -15.04 17.22
C ALA A 547 -13.15 -13.67 17.62
N PRO A 548 -12.45 -12.94 16.71
CA PRO A 548 -11.82 -11.67 17.04
C PRO A 548 -12.86 -10.71 17.62
N ALA A 549 -12.73 -10.45 18.92
CA ALA A 549 -13.70 -9.82 19.83
C ALA A 549 -15.06 -9.48 19.21
N ALA A 550 -15.94 -10.48 19.10
CA ALA A 550 -17.33 -10.31 18.68
C ALA A 550 -18.21 -9.64 19.77
N ASP A 551 -17.68 -8.59 20.41
CA ASP A 551 -18.47 -7.52 21.03
C ASP A 551 -17.64 -6.24 21.24
N GLN A 552 -17.16 -5.67 20.14
CA GLN A 552 -17.39 -4.24 19.95
C GLN A 552 -18.63 -4.10 19.08
N HIS A 553 -19.80 -4.11 19.72
CA HIS A 553 -21.08 -3.83 19.07
C HIS A 553 -21.23 -2.33 18.75
N ILE A 554 -20.30 -1.78 17.97
CA ILE A 554 -20.50 -0.51 17.26
C ILE A 554 -21.77 -0.72 16.42
N PRO A 555 -22.86 0.05 16.65
CA PRO A 555 -24.07 -0.13 15.88
C PRO A 555 -23.79 -0.01 14.37
N VAL A 556 -24.55 -0.75 13.56
CA VAL A 556 -24.50 -0.58 12.09
C VAL A 556 -24.88 0.85 11.68
N GLU A 557 -25.54 1.58 12.58
CA GLU A 557 -25.98 2.97 12.46
C GLU A 557 -24.82 3.99 12.39
N ASP A 558 -23.63 3.69 12.94
CA ASP A 558 -22.46 4.59 12.95
C ASP A 558 -21.44 4.33 11.82
N HIS A 559 -21.58 3.24 11.05
CA HIS A 559 -20.58 2.87 10.05
C HIS A 559 -20.71 3.70 8.76
N SER A 560 -19.68 4.48 8.42
CA SER A 560 -19.60 5.19 7.14
C SER A 560 -19.60 4.19 5.97
N ILE A 561 -20.58 4.29 5.07
CA ILE A 561 -20.70 3.42 3.90
C ILE A 561 -20.02 4.06 2.69
N VAL A 562 -19.01 3.37 2.16
CA VAL A 562 -18.31 3.73 0.92
C VAL A 562 -18.81 2.84 -0.20
N PHE A 563 -19.49 3.41 -1.19
CA PHE A 563 -19.87 2.73 -2.41
C PHE A 563 -18.65 2.67 -3.35
N PHE A 564 -18.28 1.52 -3.89
CA PHE A 564 -17.17 1.37 -4.83
C PHE A 564 -17.52 0.45 -6.02
N ASP A 565 -16.82 0.65 -7.14
CA ASP A 565 -17.01 -0.10 -8.40
C ASP A 565 -15.69 -0.14 -9.20
N LEU A 566 -15.47 -1.21 -9.99
CA LEU A 566 -14.26 -1.41 -10.80
C LEU A 566 -14.59 -1.59 -12.28
N GLU A 567 -14.13 -0.66 -13.13
CA GLU A 567 -14.00 -0.98 -14.55
C GLU A 567 -12.73 -1.78 -14.80
N THR A 568 -12.84 -2.79 -15.67
CA THR A 568 -11.81 -3.82 -15.84
C THR A 568 -11.55 -4.14 -17.31
N THR A 569 -10.42 -4.78 -17.58
CA THR A 569 -10.03 -5.22 -18.94
C THR A 569 -10.94 -6.32 -19.53
N GLY A 570 -11.76 -6.99 -18.72
CA GLY A 570 -12.67 -8.06 -19.16
C GLY A 570 -13.22 -8.89 -17.99
N LEU A 571 -14.12 -9.83 -18.26
CA LEU A 571 -14.90 -10.55 -17.24
C LEU A 571 -14.23 -11.82 -16.65
N GLY A 572 -12.90 -11.99 -16.81
CA GLY A 572 -12.18 -13.19 -16.36
C GLY A 572 -11.21 -12.89 -15.22
N SER A 573 -10.95 -13.84 -14.32
CA SER A 573 -10.17 -13.65 -13.07
C SER A 573 -8.73 -13.09 -13.23
N LYS A 574 -8.19 -13.06 -14.45
CA LYS A 574 -6.87 -12.49 -14.79
C LYS A 574 -6.94 -11.09 -15.40
N CYS A 575 -8.10 -10.43 -15.38
CA CYS A 575 -8.25 -9.04 -15.83
C CYS A 575 -7.55 -8.06 -14.86
N ASP A 576 -6.91 -7.03 -15.42
CA ASP A 576 -6.53 -5.83 -14.65
C ASP A 576 -7.71 -4.86 -14.48
N ILE A 577 -7.60 -4.02 -13.45
CA ILE A 577 -8.45 -2.85 -13.19
C ILE A 577 -8.00 -1.70 -14.11
N ILE A 578 -8.95 -0.92 -14.64
CA ILE A 578 -8.69 0.28 -15.48
C ILE A 578 -9.30 1.56 -14.90
N GLN A 579 -10.38 1.46 -14.13
CA GLN A 579 -10.90 2.52 -13.27
C GLN A 579 -11.23 1.94 -11.89
N LEU A 580 -10.89 2.67 -10.84
CA LEU A 580 -11.33 2.42 -9.47
C LEU A 580 -12.03 3.70 -9.01
N SER A 581 -13.31 3.60 -8.72
CA SER A 581 -14.11 4.73 -8.22
C SER A 581 -14.77 4.37 -6.90
N ALA A 582 -14.95 5.37 -6.04
CA ALA A 582 -15.70 5.24 -4.81
C ALA A 582 -16.40 6.56 -4.41
N ALA A 583 -17.48 6.48 -3.65
CA ALA A 583 -18.24 7.61 -3.13
C ALA A 583 -18.71 7.35 -1.69
N CYS A 584 -18.71 8.40 -0.87
CA CYS A 584 -19.24 8.41 0.49
C CYS A 584 -19.83 9.81 0.76
N MET A 585 -21.16 9.92 0.70
CA MET A 585 -21.89 11.19 0.70
C MET A 585 -21.39 12.09 -0.45
N GLU A 586 -20.81 13.25 -0.14
CA GLU A 586 -20.23 14.18 -1.13
C GLU A 586 -18.77 13.86 -1.48
N LYS A 587 -18.06 13.06 -0.66
CA LYS A 587 -16.66 12.69 -0.93
C LYS A 587 -16.61 11.67 -2.05
N THR A 588 -15.93 11.98 -3.15
CA THR A 588 -15.70 11.05 -4.26
C THR A 588 -14.22 10.78 -4.48
N PHE A 589 -13.91 9.55 -4.87
CA PHE A 589 -12.59 9.07 -5.30
C PHE A 589 -12.73 8.51 -6.71
N ASN A 590 -11.84 8.90 -7.62
CA ASN A 590 -11.79 8.31 -8.96
C ASN A 590 -10.35 8.31 -9.48
N VAL A 591 -9.84 7.13 -9.84
CA VAL A 591 -8.49 6.96 -10.41
C VAL A 591 -8.49 5.96 -11.56
N TYR A 592 -7.70 6.26 -12.58
CA TYR A 592 -7.52 5.39 -13.74
C TYR A 592 -6.15 4.72 -13.74
N MET A 593 -6.05 3.53 -14.33
CA MET A 593 -4.82 2.73 -14.43
C MET A 593 -4.58 2.33 -15.88
N VAL A 594 -3.34 2.43 -16.39
CA VAL A 594 -3.00 1.74 -17.65
C VAL A 594 -2.95 0.24 -17.35
N PRO A 595 -3.77 -0.60 -18.00
CA PRO A 595 -3.76 -2.03 -17.75
C PRO A 595 -2.51 -2.69 -18.35
N ARG A 596 -2.12 -3.81 -17.77
CA ARG A 596 -0.97 -4.63 -18.22
C ARG A 596 -1.43 -5.68 -19.23
N THR A 597 -2.69 -6.08 -19.12
CA THR A 597 -3.42 -6.95 -20.03
C THR A 597 -4.23 -6.15 -21.07
N PRO A 598 -4.41 -6.65 -22.32
CA PRO A 598 -5.24 -5.98 -23.31
C PRO A 598 -6.73 -5.94 -22.91
N ILE A 599 -7.37 -4.78 -23.05
CA ILE A 599 -8.84 -4.65 -22.88
C ILE A 599 -9.53 -5.49 -23.96
N VAL A 600 -10.41 -6.42 -23.56
CA VAL A 600 -11.16 -7.25 -24.51
C VAL A 600 -12.20 -6.41 -25.26
N LYS A 601 -12.46 -6.75 -26.53
CA LYS A 601 -13.37 -5.97 -27.40
C LYS A 601 -14.75 -5.71 -26.78
N GLY A 602 -15.29 -6.68 -26.03
CA GLY A 602 -16.57 -6.52 -25.32
C GLY A 602 -16.52 -5.44 -24.24
N ALA A 603 -15.54 -5.48 -23.34
CA ALA A 603 -15.37 -4.45 -22.31
C ALA A 603 -15.13 -3.06 -22.93
N SER A 604 -14.25 -2.99 -23.94
CA SER A 604 -13.95 -1.73 -24.65
C SER A 604 -15.17 -1.11 -25.35
N ALA A 605 -16.08 -1.93 -25.88
CA ALA A 605 -17.31 -1.47 -26.52
C ALA A 605 -18.41 -1.03 -25.52
N VAL A 606 -18.34 -1.50 -24.28
CA VAL A 606 -19.31 -1.20 -23.21
C VAL A 606 -18.89 0.05 -22.43
N THR A 607 -17.62 0.13 -22.01
CA THR A 607 -17.08 1.20 -21.16
C THR A 607 -16.47 2.36 -21.94
N GLY A 608 -16.27 2.19 -23.25
CA GLY A 608 -15.55 3.16 -24.09
C GLY A 608 -14.04 3.25 -23.84
N PHE A 609 -13.47 2.43 -22.94
CA PHE A 609 -12.03 2.43 -22.69
C PHE A 609 -11.23 1.78 -23.82
N THR A 610 -10.14 2.43 -24.22
CA THR A 610 -9.16 1.93 -25.20
C THR A 610 -7.74 2.27 -24.78
N VAL A 611 -6.76 1.42 -25.09
CA VAL A 611 -5.33 1.71 -24.90
C VAL A 611 -4.68 2.00 -26.25
N ARG A 612 -3.93 3.10 -26.36
CA ARG A 612 -3.12 3.45 -27.55
C ARG A 612 -1.76 3.99 -27.11
N ARG A 613 -0.65 3.48 -27.68
CA ARG A 613 0.73 3.86 -27.34
C ARG A 613 0.98 3.94 -25.81
N HIS A 614 0.58 2.90 -25.07
CA HIS A 614 0.69 2.79 -23.61
C HIS A 614 -0.05 3.86 -22.78
N LYS A 615 -1.03 4.57 -23.36
CA LYS A 615 -1.93 5.50 -22.65
C LYS A 615 -3.38 4.98 -22.71
N LEU A 616 -4.12 5.17 -21.62
CA LEU A 616 -5.56 4.88 -21.55
C LEU A 616 -6.36 6.07 -22.09
N TYR A 617 -7.44 5.77 -22.82
CA TYR A 617 -8.38 6.72 -23.37
C TYR A 617 -9.81 6.28 -23.06
N LEU A 618 -10.65 7.19 -22.56
CA LEU A 618 -12.09 7.00 -22.38
C LEU A 618 -12.82 7.75 -23.51
N HIS A 619 -13.63 7.06 -24.31
CA HIS A 619 -14.32 7.61 -25.49
C HIS A 619 -13.39 8.43 -26.42
N HIS A 620 -12.16 7.94 -26.62
CA HIS A 620 -11.07 8.58 -27.38
C HIS A 620 -10.42 9.83 -26.77
N HIS A 621 -10.83 10.28 -25.58
CA HIS A 621 -10.14 11.31 -24.80
C HIS A 621 -9.11 10.67 -23.85
N PRO A 622 -7.86 11.15 -23.78
CA PRO A 622 -6.84 10.58 -22.90
C PRO A 622 -7.18 10.87 -21.42
N VAL A 623 -7.09 9.86 -20.56
CA VAL A 623 -7.31 10.03 -19.11
C VAL A 623 -5.98 10.03 -18.34
N GLN A 624 -5.91 10.75 -17.22
CA GLN A 624 -4.73 10.74 -16.36
C GLN A 624 -4.71 9.46 -15.52
N THR A 625 -3.66 8.67 -15.67
CA THR A 625 -3.48 7.37 -15.00
C THR A 625 -2.36 7.40 -13.98
N LYS A 626 -2.50 6.64 -12.87
CA LYS A 626 -1.38 6.29 -11.96
C LYS A 626 -0.94 4.84 -12.19
N THR A 627 0.08 4.37 -11.48
CA THR A 627 0.38 2.92 -11.43
C THR A 627 -0.67 2.18 -10.57
N HIS A 628 -0.78 0.86 -10.72
CA HIS A 628 -1.71 0.06 -9.91
C HIS A 628 -1.43 0.24 -8.39
N ARG A 629 -0.15 0.24 -7.99
CA ARG A 629 0.26 0.46 -6.60
C ARG A 629 -0.12 1.86 -6.12
N ASP A 630 0.16 2.91 -6.90
CA ASP A 630 -0.17 4.29 -6.53
C ASP A 630 -1.69 4.50 -6.41
N CYS A 631 -2.49 3.85 -7.26
CA CYS A 631 -3.94 3.84 -7.17
C CYS A 631 -4.43 3.18 -5.88
N LEU A 632 -3.92 1.99 -5.53
CA LEU A 632 -4.26 1.32 -4.28
C LEU A 632 -3.82 2.13 -3.06
N MET A 633 -2.60 2.65 -3.02
CA MET A 633 -2.15 3.54 -1.94
C MET A 633 -3.03 4.80 -1.82
N SER A 634 -3.47 5.36 -2.94
CA SER A 634 -4.42 6.50 -2.93
C SER A 634 -5.79 6.10 -2.39
N PHE A 635 -6.25 4.87 -2.66
CA PHE A 635 -7.53 4.34 -2.16
C PHE A 635 -7.46 4.01 -0.67
N LEU A 636 -6.38 3.38 -0.19
CA LEU A 636 -6.14 3.17 1.24
C LEU A 636 -6.05 4.49 2.01
N ALA A 637 -5.48 5.55 1.40
CA ALA A 637 -5.48 6.89 1.98
C ALA A 637 -6.89 7.52 2.04
N PHE A 638 -7.73 7.32 1.00
CA PHE A 638 -9.13 7.74 1.00
C PHE A 638 -9.96 7.01 2.06
N LEU A 639 -9.81 5.68 2.16
CA LEU A 639 -10.50 4.87 3.17
C LEU A 639 -10.06 5.23 4.60
N ARG A 640 -8.76 5.48 4.82
CA ARG A 640 -8.20 5.94 6.10
C ARG A 640 -8.71 7.32 6.55
N ALA A 641 -9.28 8.13 5.65
CA ALA A 641 -9.91 9.41 5.97
C ALA A 641 -11.41 9.28 6.36
N LEU A 642 -11.85 8.05 6.65
CA LEU A 642 -13.17 7.64 7.10
C LEU A 642 -12.96 6.60 8.21
N ASP A 643 -13.80 6.59 9.25
CA ASP A 643 -13.59 5.66 10.37
C ASP A 643 -14.09 4.25 10.00
N ARG A 644 -13.13 3.34 9.83
CA ARG A 644 -13.25 1.93 9.42
C ARG A 644 -14.46 1.58 8.52
N PRO A 645 -14.61 2.23 7.34
CA PRO A 645 -15.83 2.19 6.54
C PRO A 645 -16.27 0.79 6.07
N LEU A 646 -17.57 0.66 5.79
CA LEU A 646 -18.18 -0.50 5.15
C LEU A 646 -18.16 -0.31 3.63
N LEU A 647 -17.60 -1.26 2.88
CA LEU A 647 -17.53 -1.17 1.42
C LEU A 647 -18.76 -1.79 0.74
N ALA A 648 -19.65 -0.96 0.21
CA ALA A 648 -20.81 -1.39 -0.56
C ALA A 648 -20.52 -1.37 -2.08
N GLY A 649 -21.18 -2.24 -2.83
CA GLY A 649 -21.08 -2.30 -4.30
C GLY A 649 -22.09 -3.27 -4.89
N HIS A 650 -22.20 -3.37 -6.21
CA HIS A 650 -23.22 -4.20 -6.87
C HIS A 650 -22.61 -5.43 -7.55
N ASN A 651 -22.97 -6.65 -7.11
CA ASN A 651 -22.36 -7.92 -7.56
C ASN A 651 -20.87 -8.10 -7.18
N ILE A 652 -20.32 -7.19 -6.36
CA ILE A 652 -18.91 -7.15 -5.96
C ILE A 652 -18.38 -8.46 -5.37
N LYS A 653 -19.22 -9.26 -4.68
CA LYS A 653 -18.81 -10.53 -4.06
C LYS A 653 -18.41 -11.58 -5.10
N ARG A 654 -18.92 -11.44 -6.33
CA ARG A 654 -18.67 -12.36 -7.44
C ARG A 654 -17.61 -11.84 -8.42
N PHE A 655 -17.38 -10.52 -8.49
CA PHE A 655 -16.56 -9.92 -9.54
C PHE A 655 -15.46 -9.01 -8.98
N ASP A 656 -15.83 -7.89 -8.38
CA ASP A 656 -14.92 -6.82 -8.00
C ASP A 656 -14.02 -7.16 -6.82
N CYS A 657 -14.58 -7.68 -5.72
CA CYS A 657 -13.82 -8.08 -4.55
C CYS A 657 -12.74 -9.15 -4.88
N PRO A 658 -13.03 -10.20 -5.68
CA PRO A 658 -11.99 -11.14 -6.14
C PRO A 658 -10.84 -10.49 -6.90
N ILE A 659 -11.12 -9.46 -7.71
CA ILE A 659 -10.10 -8.73 -8.48
C ILE A 659 -9.31 -7.79 -7.57
N LEU A 660 -10.00 -7.04 -6.70
CA LEU A 660 -9.39 -6.14 -5.72
C LEU A 660 -8.46 -6.91 -4.77
N ALA A 661 -8.92 -8.02 -4.20
CA ALA A 661 -8.11 -8.88 -3.31
C ALA A 661 -6.84 -9.39 -4.01
N ARG A 662 -6.96 -9.86 -5.25
CA ARG A 662 -5.82 -10.33 -6.06
C ARG A 662 -4.77 -9.23 -6.29
N VAL A 663 -5.19 -7.98 -6.52
CA VAL A 663 -4.25 -6.86 -6.77
C VAL A 663 -3.72 -6.28 -5.44
N LEU A 664 -4.49 -6.29 -4.35
CA LEU A 664 -4.00 -5.98 -3.01
C LEU A 664 -2.91 -6.98 -2.56
N GLU A 665 -3.12 -8.28 -2.80
CA GLU A 665 -2.14 -9.34 -2.56
C GLU A 665 -0.85 -9.12 -3.38
N GLU A 666 -0.99 -8.81 -4.67
CA GLU A 666 0.12 -8.55 -5.60
C GLU A 666 1.06 -7.42 -5.11
N PHE A 667 0.52 -6.43 -4.38
CA PHE A 667 1.27 -5.32 -3.81
C PHE A 667 1.49 -5.41 -2.29
N GLN A 668 1.15 -6.54 -1.67
CA GLN A 668 1.31 -6.83 -0.23
C GLN A 668 0.52 -5.87 0.69
N LEU A 669 -0.66 -5.44 0.23
CA LEU A 669 -1.53 -4.46 0.89
C LEU A 669 -2.75 -5.08 1.59
N ASN A 670 -2.92 -6.42 1.53
CA ASN A 670 -4.08 -7.12 2.12
C ASN A 670 -4.27 -6.79 3.62
N GLU A 671 -3.23 -6.90 4.44
CA GLU A 671 -3.37 -6.74 5.90
C GLU A 671 -3.62 -5.27 6.30
N GLU A 672 -3.02 -4.30 5.60
CA GLU A 672 -3.37 -2.89 5.78
C GLU A 672 -4.84 -2.63 5.40
N PHE A 673 -5.30 -3.19 4.29
CA PHE A 673 -6.69 -3.07 3.85
C PHE A 673 -7.67 -3.72 4.83
N LYS A 674 -7.40 -4.93 5.34
CA LYS A 674 -8.23 -5.65 6.32
C LYS A 674 -8.40 -4.87 7.63
N LEU A 675 -7.41 -4.08 8.03
CA LEU A 675 -7.50 -3.20 9.21
C LEU A 675 -8.31 -1.91 8.95
N LEU A 676 -8.37 -1.44 7.70
CA LEU A 676 -9.01 -0.17 7.32
C LEU A 676 -10.51 -0.28 6.98
N VAL A 677 -11.07 -1.48 6.82
CA VAL A 677 -12.51 -1.65 6.48
C VAL A 677 -13.21 -2.56 7.48
N SER A 678 -14.49 -2.28 7.75
CA SER A 678 -15.33 -3.13 8.60
C SER A 678 -15.86 -4.36 7.86
N GLY A 679 -15.92 -4.31 6.53
CA GLY A 679 -16.30 -5.44 5.68
C GLY A 679 -16.80 -4.99 4.30
N PHE A 680 -17.56 -5.86 3.66
CA PHE A 680 -18.19 -5.64 2.35
C PHE A 680 -19.69 -5.97 2.38
N LEU A 681 -20.46 -5.26 1.54
CA LEU A 681 -21.89 -5.45 1.35
C LEU A 681 -22.25 -5.54 -0.14
N ASP A 682 -22.71 -6.71 -0.60
CA ASP A 682 -23.13 -6.91 -1.99
C ASP A 682 -24.61 -6.53 -2.18
N THR A 683 -24.80 -5.33 -2.74
CA THR A 683 -26.13 -4.74 -2.94
C THR A 683 -26.99 -5.51 -3.95
N LEU A 684 -26.43 -6.36 -4.82
CA LEU A 684 -27.24 -7.23 -5.70
C LEU A 684 -27.93 -8.34 -4.90
N ILE A 685 -27.28 -8.84 -3.84
CA ILE A 685 -27.85 -9.87 -2.97
C ILE A 685 -28.87 -9.22 -2.04
N LEU A 686 -28.49 -8.11 -1.40
CA LEU A 686 -29.38 -7.31 -0.54
C LEU A 686 -30.65 -6.86 -1.28
N SER A 687 -30.52 -6.29 -2.48
CA SER A 687 -31.69 -5.81 -3.26
C SER A 687 -32.67 -6.93 -3.62
N LYS A 688 -32.19 -8.16 -3.84
CA LYS A 688 -33.06 -9.31 -4.10
C LYS A 688 -33.88 -9.69 -2.88
N ASP A 689 -33.25 -9.68 -1.70
CA ASP A 689 -33.90 -9.99 -0.43
C ASP A 689 -34.94 -8.91 -0.06
N LEU A 690 -34.56 -7.63 -0.15
CA LEU A 690 -35.47 -6.49 0.11
C LEU A 690 -36.69 -6.45 -0.83
N LEU A 691 -36.49 -6.77 -2.12
CA LEU A 691 -37.49 -6.52 -3.17
C LEU A 691 -38.16 -7.80 -3.70
N GLN A 692 -37.94 -8.97 -3.08
CA GLN A 692 -38.48 -10.26 -3.55
C GLN A 692 -40.01 -10.25 -3.79
N ASN A 693 -40.74 -9.40 -3.07
CA ASN A 693 -42.20 -9.28 -3.13
C ASN A 693 -42.72 -8.11 -4.00
N THR A 694 -41.86 -7.33 -4.64
CA THR A 694 -42.28 -6.11 -5.39
C THR A 694 -42.56 -6.33 -6.88
N GLY A 695 -42.38 -7.57 -7.38
CA GLY A 695 -42.61 -7.93 -8.79
C GLY A 695 -41.51 -7.48 -9.77
N ILE A 696 -40.40 -6.92 -9.27
CA ILE A 696 -39.25 -6.51 -10.07
C ILE A 696 -38.59 -7.73 -10.74
N LYS A 697 -38.51 -7.71 -12.07
CA LYS A 697 -38.00 -8.83 -12.89
C LYS A 697 -36.49 -8.78 -13.17
N SER A 698 -35.85 -7.63 -12.99
CA SER A 698 -34.43 -7.42 -13.28
C SER A 698 -33.75 -6.70 -12.13
N PHE A 699 -32.72 -7.33 -11.58
CA PHE A 699 -31.95 -6.83 -10.44
C PHE A 699 -30.62 -6.14 -10.82
N LYS A 700 -30.34 -5.92 -12.11
CA LYS A 700 -29.23 -5.06 -12.52
C LYS A 700 -29.41 -3.65 -11.97
N GLN A 701 -28.33 -3.02 -11.51
CA GLN A 701 -28.31 -1.63 -11.04
C GLN A 701 -29.00 -0.64 -11.99
N GLU A 702 -28.69 -0.64 -13.29
CA GLU A 702 -29.34 0.21 -14.30
C GLU A 702 -30.87 0.17 -14.24
N ASN A 703 -31.44 -1.02 -14.01
CA ASN A 703 -32.89 -1.23 -13.99
C ASN A 703 -33.50 -0.99 -12.60
N LEU A 704 -32.74 -1.23 -11.52
CA LEU A 704 -33.17 -0.87 -10.16
C LEU A 704 -33.22 0.65 -9.98
N VAL A 705 -32.21 1.38 -10.46
CA VAL A 705 -32.19 2.85 -10.52
C VAL A 705 -33.35 3.37 -11.35
N LYS A 706 -33.56 2.81 -12.55
CA LYS A 706 -34.67 3.18 -13.42
C LYS A 706 -36.05 2.92 -12.80
N GLU A 707 -36.25 1.80 -12.10
CA GLU A 707 -37.56 1.47 -11.56
C GLU A 707 -37.86 2.06 -10.17
N LEU A 708 -36.85 2.28 -9.32
CA LEU A 708 -37.06 2.80 -7.96
C LEU A 708 -36.83 4.31 -7.86
N LEU A 709 -35.83 4.86 -8.57
CA LEU A 709 -35.52 6.30 -8.56
C LEU A 709 -36.17 7.06 -9.73
N LYS A 710 -36.69 6.34 -10.73
CA LYS A 710 -37.20 6.89 -12.01
C LYS A 710 -36.20 7.80 -12.75
N LYS A 711 -34.90 7.56 -12.55
CA LYS A 711 -33.77 8.21 -13.23
C LYS A 711 -33.11 7.28 -14.26
N SER A 712 -32.40 7.85 -15.22
CA SER A 712 -31.41 7.14 -16.05
C SER A 712 -30.06 7.85 -15.94
N TYR A 713 -28.97 7.10 -15.93
CA TYR A 713 -27.60 7.62 -15.77
C TYR A 713 -26.63 6.93 -16.77
N PRO A 714 -25.40 7.45 -16.95
CA PRO A 714 -24.40 6.80 -17.80
C PRO A 714 -23.78 5.58 -17.08
N ALA A 715 -24.48 4.45 -17.14
CA ALA A 715 -23.96 3.17 -16.66
C ALA A 715 -22.76 2.70 -17.51
N HIS A 716 -21.89 1.89 -16.91
CA HIS A 716 -20.56 1.54 -17.44
C HIS A 716 -19.56 2.70 -17.35
N ASN A 717 -19.63 3.39 -16.22
CA ASN A 717 -18.59 4.28 -15.72
C ASN A 717 -18.62 4.22 -14.20
N ALA A 718 -17.62 3.59 -13.58
CA ALA A 718 -17.57 3.34 -12.14
C ALA A 718 -17.87 4.57 -11.26
N LEU A 719 -17.56 5.80 -11.69
CA LEU A 719 -17.88 7.02 -10.91
C LEU A 719 -19.38 7.38 -10.95
N GLU A 720 -20.06 7.16 -12.07
CA GLU A 720 -21.51 7.37 -12.15
C GLU A 720 -22.29 6.18 -11.58
N ASP A 721 -21.75 4.96 -11.73
CA ASP A 721 -22.30 3.75 -11.11
C ASP A 721 -22.25 3.82 -9.56
N VAL A 722 -21.18 4.29 -8.92
CA VAL A 722 -21.17 4.44 -7.44
C VAL A 722 -22.13 5.53 -6.94
N LYS A 723 -22.29 6.64 -7.68
CA LYS A 723 -23.27 7.69 -7.34
C LYS A 723 -24.70 7.17 -7.44
N ALA A 724 -25.01 6.50 -8.55
CA ALA A 724 -26.32 5.90 -8.78
C ALA A 724 -26.63 4.80 -7.76
N LEU A 725 -25.62 4.07 -7.29
CA LEU A 725 -25.75 3.09 -6.22
C LEU A 725 -25.97 3.73 -4.84
N GLN A 726 -25.31 4.85 -4.53
CA GLN A 726 -25.54 5.60 -3.29
C GLN A 726 -26.98 6.15 -3.22
N ASP A 727 -27.48 6.73 -4.32
CA ASP A 727 -28.88 7.13 -4.47
C ASP A 727 -29.83 5.93 -4.28
N LEU A 728 -29.53 4.79 -4.92
CA LEU A 728 -30.34 3.58 -4.87
C LEU A 728 -30.41 3.01 -3.44
N TYR A 729 -29.27 2.90 -2.76
CA TYR A 729 -29.19 2.44 -1.37
C TYR A 729 -30.01 3.33 -0.42
N SER A 730 -29.93 4.65 -0.61
CA SER A 730 -30.69 5.64 0.16
C SER A 730 -32.21 5.54 -0.05
N ALA A 731 -32.66 5.03 -1.21
CA ALA A 731 -34.06 4.73 -1.47
C ALA A 731 -34.49 3.33 -0.99
N LEU A 732 -33.58 2.34 -1.00
CA LEU A 732 -33.83 0.97 -0.51
C LEU A 732 -34.01 0.91 1.02
N ARG A 733 -33.33 1.79 1.77
CA ARG A 733 -33.42 1.92 3.24
C ARG A 733 -33.33 0.57 3.99
N PRO A 734 -32.29 -0.24 3.77
CA PRO A 734 -32.11 -1.50 4.47
C PRO A 734 -31.96 -1.27 5.99
N THR A 735 -32.55 -2.17 6.78
CA THR A 735 -32.38 -2.16 8.24
C THR A 735 -31.01 -2.69 8.67
N PRO A 736 -30.50 -2.32 9.86
CA PRO A 736 -29.28 -2.89 10.44
C PRO A 736 -29.20 -4.42 10.35
N ALA A 737 -30.27 -5.14 10.71
CA ALA A 737 -30.33 -6.60 10.66
C ALA A 737 -30.17 -7.16 9.23
N GLN A 738 -30.80 -6.52 8.24
CA GLN A 738 -30.66 -6.90 6.83
C GLN A 738 -29.22 -6.67 6.34
N ILE A 739 -28.62 -5.52 6.67
CA ILE A 739 -27.21 -5.22 6.34
C ILE A 739 -26.31 -6.34 6.91
N THR A 740 -26.38 -6.59 8.22
CA THR A 740 -25.57 -7.61 8.92
C THR A 740 -25.72 -8.99 8.27
N SER A 741 -26.94 -9.39 7.89
CA SER A 741 -27.21 -10.70 7.28
C SER A 741 -26.53 -10.93 5.91
N HIS A 742 -26.11 -9.87 5.21
CA HIS A 742 -25.49 -9.92 3.89
C HIS A 742 -23.98 -9.54 3.88
N LEU A 743 -23.40 -9.19 5.04
CA LEU A 743 -21.97 -8.85 5.16
C LEU A 743 -21.01 -10.00 4.83
N PHE A 744 -19.77 -9.64 4.49
CA PHE A 744 -18.61 -10.53 4.36
C PHE A 744 -17.28 -9.76 4.47
N THR A 745 -16.15 -10.46 4.62
CA THR A 745 -14.79 -9.88 4.61
C THR A 745 -13.89 -10.58 3.58
N LEU A 746 -12.65 -10.10 3.39
CA LEU A 746 -11.66 -10.80 2.56
C LEU A 746 -11.38 -12.22 3.06
N ASP A 747 -11.30 -12.44 4.37
CA ASP A 747 -10.98 -13.76 4.96
C ASP A 747 -12.06 -14.80 4.65
N HIS A 748 -13.32 -14.38 4.56
CA HIS A 748 -14.43 -15.23 4.10
C HIS A 748 -14.28 -15.62 2.62
N MET A 749 -13.63 -14.79 1.80
CA MET A 749 -13.38 -15.05 0.37
C MET A 749 -12.12 -15.89 0.13
N GLU A 750 -11.05 -15.58 0.86
CA GLU A 750 -9.83 -16.40 0.96
C GLU A 750 -10.20 -17.82 1.41
N SER A 751 -11.06 -17.93 2.44
CA SER A 751 -11.64 -19.19 2.90
C SER A 751 -12.39 -19.94 1.78
N HIS A 752 -13.33 -19.30 1.09
CA HIS A 752 -14.05 -19.92 -0.04
C HIS A 752 -13.11 -20.38 -1.16
N THR A 753 -12.04 -19.64 -1.42
CA THR A 753 -11.04 -19.97 -2.45
C THR A 753 -10.19 -21.17 -2.01
N SER A 754 -9.75 -21.20 -0.75
CA SER A 754 -9.00 -22.34 -0.19
C SER A 754 -9.78 -23.66 -0.25
N LEU A 755 -11.12 -23.61 -0.15
CA LEU A 755 -11.98 -24.79 -0.13
C LEU A 755 -12.23 -25.42 -1.52
N GLN A 756 -11.73 -24.85 -2.63
CA GLN A 756 -11.97 -25.42 -3.96
C GLN A 756 -11.49 -26.86 -4.16
N PRO A 757 -10.36 -27.34 -3.60
CA PRO A 757 -9.96 -28.76 -3.73
C PRO A 757 -11.00 -29.73 -3.17
N LEU A 758 -11.71 -29.37 -2.10
CA LEU A 758 -12.82 -30.18 -1.55
C LEU A 758 -14.08 -30.17 -2.44
N VAL A 759 -14.27 -29.12 -3.24
CA VAL A 759 -15.36 -29.02 -4.23
C VAL A 759 -15.03 -29.82 -5.49
N GLU A 760 -13.80 -29.66 -6.00
CA GLU A 760 -13.28 -30.37 -7.18
C GLU A 760 -13.16 -31.88 -6.92
N GLY A 761 -12.68 -32.26 -5.73
CA GLY A 761 -12.69 -33.63 -5.20
C GLY A 761 -14.07 -34.16 -4.80
N LYS A 762 -15.15 -33.40 -5.00
CA LYS A 762 -16.56 -33.78 -4.73
C LYS A 762 -16.86 -34.18 -3.26
N ALA A 763 -15.97 -33.81 -2.34
CA ALA A 763 -16.15 -34.00 -0.89
C ALA A 763 -17.28 -33.11 -0.36
N ILE A 764 -17.34 -31.86 -0.82
CA ILE A 764 -18.38 -30.89 -0.45
C ILE A 764 -19.06 -30.30 -1.70
N SER A 765 -20.30 -29.81 -1.56
CA SER A 765 -20.93 -29.05 -2.63
C SER A 765 -20.43 -27.61 -2.65
N LYS A 766 -20.58 -26.91 -3.79
CA LYS A 766 -20.27 -25.47 -3.88
C LYS A 766 -21.06 -24.63 -2.87
N THR A 767 -22.31 -24.99 -2.60
CA THR A 767 -23.15 -24.34 -1.57
C THR A 767 -22.65 -24.65 -0.15
N THR A 768 -22.11 -25.85 0.08
CA THR A 768 -21.48 -26.23 1.36
C THR A 768 -20.18 -25.46 1.58
N ALA A 769 -19.35 -25.30 0.54
CA ALA A 769 -18.14 -24.48 0.59
C ALA A 769 -18.46 -23.01 0.89
N GLN A 770 -19.56 -22.48 0.35
CA GLN A 770 -20.05 -21.12 0.67
C GLN A 770 -20.45 -20.98 2.14
N LYS A 771 -21.19 -21.95 2.71
CA LYS A 771 -21.53 -21.96 4.16
C LYS A 771 -20.29 -22.05 5.04
N LEU A 772 -19.40 -23.02 4.78
CA LEU A 772 -18.11 -23.17 5.48
C LEU A 772 -17.31 -21.86 5.47
N ALA A 773 -17.19 -21.23 4.31
CA ALA A 773 -16.47 -19.97 4.15
C ALA A 773 -17.13 -18.78 4.85
N ARG A 774 -18.47 -18.74 4.94
CA ARG A 774 -19.21 -17.75 5.74
C ARG A 774 -18.99 -17.90 7.25
N LEU A 775 -18.58 -19.09 7.71
CA LEU A 775 -18.21 -19.37 9.10
C LEU A 775 -16.68 -19.28 9.34
N GLY A 776 -15.91 -18.74 8.39
CA GLY A 776 -14.46 -18.56 8.52
C GLY A 776 -13.61 -19.85 8.44
N PHE A 777 -14.23 -20.96 8.00
CA PHE A 777 -13.53 -22.24 7.81
C PHE A 777 -12.75 -22.24 6.48
N ASN A 778 -11.46 -22.55 6.56
CA ASN A 778 -10.57 -22.66 5.40
C ASN A 778 -9.89 -24.04 5.37
N PHE A 779 -9.41 -24.43 4.18
CA PHE A 779 -8.87 -25.76 3.92
C PHE A 779 -7.72 -26.15 4.84
N GLU A 780 -6.76 -25.23 5.07
CA GLU A 780 -5.59 -25.49 5.91
C GLU A 780 -5.92 -25.66 7.40
N LYS A 781 -6.85 -24.86 7.95
CA LYS A 781 -7.35 -25.08 9.32
C LYS A 781 -8.05 -26.44 9.44
N MET A 782 -8.86 -26.81 8.46
CA MET A 782 -9.58 -28.08 8.41
C MET A 782 -8.62 -29.28 8.28
N LYS A 783 -7.63 -29.20 7.38
CA LYS A 783 -6.61 -30.22 7.17
C LYS A 783 -5.73 -30.40 8.42
N ARG A 784 -5.28 -29.31 9.04
CA ARG A 784 -4.52 -29.34 10.30
C ARG A 784 -5.31 -29.98 11.44
N CYS A 785 -6.58 -29.61 11.61
CA CYS A 785 -7.43 -30.19 12.64
C CYS A 785 -7.66 -31.70 12.42
N HIS A 786 -7.82 -32.14 11.16
CA HIS A 786 -7.87 -33.57 10.83
C HIS A 786 -6.56 -34.29 11.12
N LEU A 787 -5.40 -33.68 10.85
CA LEU A 787 -4.09 -34.24 11.19
C LEU A 787 -3.86 -34.36 12.71
N GLN A 788 -4.39 -33.43 13.51
CA GLN A 788 -4.27 -33.43 14.96
C GLN A 788 -5.21 -34.45 15.64
N ASN A 789 -6.42 -34.64 15.11
CA ASN A 789 -7.37 -35.66 15.59
C ASN A 789 -8.18 -36.24 14.40
N PRO A 790 -7.69 -37.32 13.75
CA PRO A 790 -8.31 -37.90 12.54
C PRO A 790 -9.69 -38.55 12.75
N SER A 791 -10.08 -38.75 14.01
CA SER A 791 -11.36 -39.34 14.43
C SER A 791 -12.44 -38.27 14.63
N GLU A 792 -12.20 -37.29 15.51
CA GLU A 792 -13.22 -36.37 16.01
C GLU A 792 -12.88 -34.88 15.82
N GLY A 793 -11.63 -34.53 15.54
CA GLY A 793 -11.19 -33.12 15.47
C GLY A 793 -12.00 -32.31 14.48
N LEU A 794 -12.12 -32.82 13.24
CA LEU A 794 -12.91 -32.16 12.20
C LEU A 794 -14.41 -32.09 12.54
N ARG A 795 -14.94 -33.04 13.32
CA ARG A 795 -16.34 -33.06 13.75
C ARG A 795 -16.61 -31.95 14.77
N GLN A 796 -15.74 -31.82 15.78
CA GLN A 796 -15.79 -30.74 16.77
C GLN A 796 -15.56 -29.37 16.13
N PHE A 797 -14.53 -29.24 15.30
CA PHE A 797 -14.17 -27.97 14.65
C PHE A 797 -15.26 -27.45 13.71
N LEU A 798 -15.99 -28.33 13.02
CA LEU A 798 -17.09 -27.94 12.12
C LEU A 798 -18.46 -27.88 12.79
N GLU A 799 -18.58 -28.10 14.10
CA GLU A 799 -19.88 -28.10 14.82
C GLU A 799 -20.75 -26.85 14.55
N PRO A 800 -20.23 -25.61 14.39
CA PRO A 800 -21.03 -24.44 13.96
C PRO A 800 -21.78 -24.61 12.63
N LEU A 801 -21.31 -25.49 11.73
CA LEU A 801 -21.98 -25.80 10.46
C LEU A 801 -23.27 -26.64 10.65
N LYS A 802 -23.49 -27.21 11.84
CA LYS A 802 -24.63 -28.07 12.18
C LYS A 802 -25.95 -27.31 12.32
N GLU A 803 -25.90 -26.01 12.63
CA GLU A 803 -27.08 -25.14 12.56
C GLU A 803 -27.43 -24.79 11.10
N GLU A 804 -26.40 -24.59 10.27
CA GLU A 804 -26.53 -24.34 8.83
C GLU A 804 -26.94 -25.58 8.01
N LEU A 805 -26.77 -26.81 8.55
CA LEU A 805 -27.03 -28.09 7.87
C LEU A 805 -27.75 -29.10 8.77
N LYS A 806 -28.94 -29.59 8.36
CA LYS A 806 -29.66 -30.69 9.04
C LYS A 806 -28.71 -31.83 9.45
N ASN A 807 -28.80 -32.32 10.70
CA ASN A 807 -27.87 -33.30 11.31
C ASN A 807 -27.39 -34.46 10.41
N SER A 808 -28.28 -35.06 9.62
CA SER A 808 -27.95 -36.16 8.71
C SER A 808 -27.15 -35.76 7.46
N MET A 809 -27.18 -34.48 7.10
CA MET A 809 -26.33 -33.87 6.07
C MET A 809 -25.01 -33.37 6.65
N PHE A 810 -25.01 -32.82 7.87
CA PHE A 810 -23.80 -32.41 8.59
C PHE A 810 -22.81 -33.58 8.72
N THR A 811 -23.26 -34.70 9.30
CA THR A 811 -22.45 -35.93 9.44
C THR A 811 -21.86 -36.36 8.09
N LYS A 812 -22.69 -36.56 7.06
CA LYS A 812 -22.25 -36.93 5.71
C LYS A 812 -21.31 -35.93 5.03
N THR A 813 -21.25 -34.69 5.51
CA THR A 813 -20.31 -33.67 5.03
C THR A 813 -18.95 -33.83 5.71
N VAL A 814 -18.94 -33.94 7.05
CA VAL A 814 -17.74 -34.23 7.85
C VAL A 814 -17.06 -35.52 7.37
N ASP A 815 -17.83 -36.61 7.23
CA ASP A 815 -17.32 -37.92 6.82
C ASP A 815 -16.61 -37.86 5.46
N LYS A 816 -17.15 -37.10 4.51
CA LYS A 816 -16.55 -36.90 3.17
C LYS A 816 -15.29 -36.06 3.18
N ILE A 817 -15.22 -35.03 4.02
CA ILE A 817 -14.01 -34.20 4.16
C ILE A 817 -12.89 -35.04 4.80
N CYS A 818 -13.22 -35.80 5.85
CA CYS A 818 -12.29 -36.78 6.45
C CYS A 818 -11.84 -37.86 5.45
N ALA A 819 -12.72 -38.32 4.56
CA ALA A 819 -12.34 -39.26 3.49
C ALA A 819 -11.40 -38.62 2.46
N PHE A 820 -11.64 -37.36 2.08
CA PHE A 820 -10.77 -36.63 1.16
C PHE A 820 -9.36 -36.42 1.73
N PHE A 821 -9.24 -35.97 2.98
CA PHE A 821 -7.92 -35.79 3.61
C PHE A 821 -7.14 -37.10 3.83
N LYS A 822 -7.80 -38.26 3.80
CA LYS A 822 -7.18 -39.60 3.80
C LYS A 822 -6.75 -40.10 2.42
N ILE A 823 -7.03 -39.35 1.36
CA ILE A 823 -6.62 -39.64 -0.03
C ILE A 823 -5.44 -38.72 -0.45
N GLU A 824 -5.18 -37.64 0.30
CA GLU A 824 -4.02 -36.74 0.13
C GLU A 824 -2.84 -37.08 1.07
N GLN A 825 -2.79 -38.30 1.61
CA GLN A 825 -1.68 -38.85 2.42
C GLN A 825 -1.01 -40.00 1.68
#